data_AF-T0LSK8-F1
#
_entry.id   AF-T0LSK8-F1
#
_cell.length_a   1.000
_cell.length_b   1.000
_cell.length_c   1.000
_cell.angle_alpha   90.00
_cell.angle_beta   90.00
_cell.angle_gamma   90.00
#
_symmetry.space_group_name_H-M   'P 1'
#
loop_
_entity.id
_entity.type
_entity.pdbx_description
1 polymer ?
#
loop_
_entity_poly.entity_id
_entity_poly.type
_entity_poly.pdbx_seq_one_letter_code
_entity_poly.pdbx_strand_id
1 'polypeptide(L)'
;MTYFIANHHINGYGSFNLADSRRAFLPLQNESRLVTPAACFTNEGAAILGFDILKKELHVHANKFGVVRDPPIAECVSRLLAKPPQDRQKAIALFDYFALRIGDLGEGSLAKLRDAPIVPVSRQAREGSEKSGSYVTHISPKRCYLGTSATYGNIFDFVDFGTNANTFLFKCGAKNEPTKPEIANLACSEPARLLSILQSPDKYLALLKSLAENWATLKRDKELVRKMKSSPFLLAAKEIPSPNKDRLVDIDDDDADAPIKQYQLAAASRIVILDDIISYRLFKDYLITAPEEEVLEDFYHQLGAQNLSSLVEEEVRIGPHADKQDRAAKLRKHVLERSKIFLHEYANYRRDYIKRDAKWLEKSLQVELVRSVALRRSLRGHSQSHTEKRSAASAQSGSSWILYVAADGQPDMYQVGQAICQLLLTRPNQQAYLFFEPFLTLDLLGLRARGYNVDRILRAKAAEARIAEEERRKALEAEQKRIQEREQEWGQQAKAAEAARQVANRTPEPVMPGSFGADSPEEAHKLPPPQPNRKSKSLFSNLSRRFGFETNDDDEAEDQLQKFIDKPQENHQHGAPGQPSSGSGSGSNKGKDDGRVTNPATVGQNLLNAINSTRAHDSNSVFSPPTVNEVKEQATYCDSTPAQNIVFAAEASNTMKVFVSRNLSTDAGQFLSTYHGAINSFAALLTEVGGVYSLSPRVLHIFYDESGSTIAFNSNGSVFCNLRFFLQLHADKLNRSPGGEGKAEAGVWWWVVLAHELAHNLVQPHNSDHSYYTESFIQQYFAKMVMKTAQWTQQSAAAPAAPLALPPARSQPPSAPPSYQESNRQAPGNARYTLFD
;
A
#
# COMPACT_ATOMS: atom_id res chain seq x y z
N MET A 1 -45.73 34.73 67.70
CA MET A 1 -45.93 34.57 66.24
C MET A 1 -47.38 34.72 65.81
N THR A 2 -48.28 33.80 66.15
CA THR A 2 -49.67 33.74 65.62
C THR A 2 -50.42 35.10 65.64
N TYR A 3 -50.39 35.81 66.77
CA TYR A 3 -51.00 37.15 66.90
C TYR A 3 -50.47 38.16 65.87
N PHE A 4 -49.16 38.20 65.64
CA PHE A 4 -48.53 39.11 64.67
C PHE A 4 -48.93 38.76 63.23
N ILE A 5 -48.99 37.46 62.90
CA ILE A 5 -49.37 36.96 61.57
C ILE A 5 -50.83 37.35 61.24
N ALA A 6 -51.74 37.15 62.20
CA ALA A 6 -53.16 37.44 62.06
C ALA A 6 -53.44 38.95 61.95
N ASN A 7 -52.86 39.77 62.83
CA ASN A 7 -53.11 41.21 62.86
C ASN A 7 -52.21 42.02 61.91
N HIS A 8 -51.37 41.37 61.09
CA HIS A 8 -50.34 42.01 60.25
C HIS A 8 -50.86 43.15 59.37
N HIS A 9 -52.05 42.98 58.77
CA HIS A 9 -52.67 44.00 57.91
C HIS A 9 -53.50 44.99 58.72
N ILE A 10 -54.25 44.51 59.73
CA ILE A 10 -55.11 45.31 60.61
C ILE A 10 -54.29 46.37 61.36
N ASN A 11 -53.13 45.99 61.87
CA ASN A 11 -52.25 46.86 62.66
C ASN A 11 -51.13 47.52 61.81
N GLY A 12 -51.22 47.46 60.47
CA GLY A 12 -50.28 48.11 59.56
C GLY A 12 -48.82 47.62 59.62
N TYR A 13 -48.54 46.44 60.20
CA TYR A 13 -47.18 45.99 60.51
C TYR A 13 -46.25 45.87 59.29
N GLY A 14 -46.79 45.70 58.09
CA GLY A 14 -46.02 45.69 56.83
C GLY A 14 -45.32 47.01 56.48
N SER A 15 -45.54 48.08 57.25
CA SER A 15 -44.78 49.35 57.16
C SER A 15 -43.40 49.31 57.85
N PHE A 16 -43.14 48.32 58.71
CA PHE A 16 -41.87 48.18 59.42
C PHE A 16 -40.97 47.14 58.74
N ASN A 17 -39.75 47.52 58.33
CA ASN A 17 -38.80 46.54 57.83
C ASN A 17 -38.24 45.67 58.97
N LEU A 18 -38.77 44.46 59.13
CA LEU A 18 -38.24 43.50 60.09
C LEU A 18 -36.93 42.85 59.66
N ALA A 19 -36.54 42.90 58.38
CA ALA A 19 -35.31 42.24 57.90
C ALA A 19 -34.04 42.73 58.63
N ASP A 20 -33.98 44.03 58.93
CA ASP A 20 -32.86 44.69 59.62
C ASP A 20 -32.85 44.45 61.15
N SER A 21 -33.80 43.66 61.68
CA SER A 21 -33.95 43.45 63.12
C SER A 21 -32.77 42.70 63.73
N ARG A 22 -32.03 43.40 64.60
CA ARG A 22 -30.89 42.86 65.35
C ARG A 22 -31.28 41.96 66.53
N ARG A 23 -32.59 41.76 66.79
CA ARG A 23 -33.07 40.87 67.86
C ARG A 23 -33.26 39.47 67.30
N ALA A 24 -32.83 38.45 68.05
CA ALA A 24 -33.15 37.06 67.75
C ALA A 24 -34.57 36.73 68.22
N PHE A 25 -35.48 36.40 67.31
CA PHE A 25 -36.88 36.10 67.64
C PHE A 25 -37.56 35.04 66.76
N LEU A 26 -36.93 34.60 65.66
CA LEU A 26 -37.50 33.60 64.75
C LEU A 26 -37.06 32.17 65.13
N PRO A 27 -37.98 31.20 65.26
CA PRO A 27 -37.64 29.82 65.55
C PRO A 27 -37.17 29.07 64.29
N LEU A 28 -36.18 28.20 64.49
CA LEU A 28 -35.67 27.32 63.45
C LEU A 28 -36.49 26.03 63.33
N GLN A 29 -36.28 25.29 62.25
CA GLN A 29 -37.02 24.04 61.98
C GLN A 29 -36.55 22.87 62.84
N ASN A 30 -35.24 22.76 63.07
CA ASN A 30 -34.59 21.61 63.73
C ASN A 30 -33.88 21.98 65.04
N GLU A 31 -33.99 23.23 65.51
CA GLU A 31 -33.28 23.75 66.68
C GLU A 31 -34.19 24.62 67.56
N SER A 32 -33.94 24.62 68.87
CA SER A 32 -34.69 25.41 69.85
C SER A 32 -34.22 26.86 70.00
N ARG A 33 -33.09 27.25 69.40
CA ARG A 33 -32.62 28.64 69.42
C ARG A 33 -33.47 29.54 68.52
N LEU A 34 -33.51 30.82 68.88
CA LEU A 34 -34.08 31.88 68.04
C LEU A 34 -32.97 32.60 67.28
N VAL A 35 -33.28 33.14 66.10
CA VAL A 35 -32.34 33.90 65.26
C VAL A 35 -32.94 35.20 64.73
N THR A 36 -32.10 36.06 64.13
CA THR A 36 -32.51 37.27 63.40
C THR A 36 -33.02 36.91 61.99
N PRO A 37 -33.86 37.74 61.35
CA PRO A 37 -34.39 37.45 60.00
C PRO A 37 -33.33 37.29 58.91
N ALA A 38 -32.20 38.00 59.00
CA ALA A 38 -31.08 37.88 58.07
C ALA A 38 -30.21 36.62 58.28
N ALA A 39 -30.44 35.83 59.34
CA ALA A 39 -29.66 34.64 59.66
C ALA A 39 -30.33 33.32 59.21
N CYS A 40 -31.63 33.32 58.93
CA CYS A 40 -32.37 32.14 58.45
C CYS A 40 -33.03 32.35 57.08
N PHE A 41 -33.36 31.23 56.43
CA PHE A 41 -33.90 31.17 55.08
C PHE A 41 -35.08 30.18 55.01
N THR A 42 -35.88 30.22 53.94
CA THR A 42 -36.97 29.25 53.73
C THR A 42 -36.65 28.13 52.75
N ASN A 43 -35.66 28.28 51.86
CA ASN A 43 -35.21 27.19 51.02
C ASN A 43 -34.51 26.12 51.87
N GLU A 44 -35.22 25.03 52.20
CA GLU A 44 -34.72 23.91 53.01
C GLU A 44 -33.40 23.33 52.46
N GLY A 45 -33.17 23.41 51.14
CA GLY A 45 -31.93 22.97 50.50
C GLY A 45 -30.69 23.74 50.95
N ALA A 46 -30.82 24.97 51.46
CA ALA A 46 -29.68 25.73 51.99
C ALA A 46 -29.05 25.11 53.24
N ALA A 47 -29.76 24.21 53.94
CA ALA A 47 -29.25 23.52 55.13
C ALA A 47 -27.94 22.74 54.86
N ILE A 48 -27.73 22.23 53.63
CA ILE A 48 -26.52 21.48 53.27
C ILE A 48 -25.23 22.32 53.34
N LEU A 49 -25.35 23.65 53.22
CA LEU A 49 -24.27 24.62 53.37
C LEU A 49 -24.19 25.17 54.83
N GLY A 50 -24.93 24.59 55.77
CA GLY A 50 -24.98 25.04 57.16
C GLY A 50 -25.61 26.43 57.33
N PHE A 51 -26.65 26.74 56.54
CA PHE A 51 -27.52 27.88 56.78
C PHE A 51 -28.73 27.47 57.61
N ASP A 52 -29.18 28.37 58.48
CA ASP A 52 -30.32 28.10 59.36
C ASP A 52 -31.64 28.17 58.57
N ILE A 53 -32.55 27.20 58.80
CA ILE A 53 -33.85 27.13 58.13
C ILE A 53 -34.97 27.55 59.10
N LEU A 54 -35.76 28.54 58.70
CA LEU A 54 -36.96 28.99 59.41
C LEU A 54 -37.94 27.81 59.60
N LYS A 55 -38.62 27.72 60.75
CA LYS A 55 -39.62 26.66 60.99
C LYS A 55 -40.70 26.62 59.88
N LYS A 56 -40.90 25.44 59.26
CA LYS A 56 -41.81 25.18 58.10
C LYS A 56 -43.16 25.90 58.15
N GLU A 57 -43.83 25.86 59.30
CA GLU A 57 -45.13 26.53 59.56
C GLU A 57 -45.12 28.04 59.24
N LEU A 58 -43.97 28.69 59.33
CA LEU A 58 -43.81 30.13 59.11
C LEU A 58 -43.41 30.46 57.67
N HIS A 59 -43.11 29.49 56.79
CA HIS A 59 -42.64 29.74 55.42
C HIS A 59 -43.65 30.56 54.59
N VAL A 60 -44.94 30.24 54.72
CA VAL A 60 -46.06 30.96 54.06
C VAL A 60 -46.18 32.42 54.53
N HIS A 61 -45.47 32.79 55.60
CA HIS A 61 -45.48 34.11 56.21
C HIS A 61 -44.08 34.72 56.35
N ALA A 62 -43.06 34.15 55.71
CA ALA A 62 -41.66 34.59 55.82
C ALA A 62 -41.46 36.04 55.39
N ASN A 63 -42.21 36.50 54.38
CA ASN A 63 -42.24 37.89 53.94
C ASN A 63 -42.70 38.86 55.05
N LYS A 64 -43.68 38.49 55.88
CA LYS A 64 -44.13 39.28 57.04
C LYS A 64 -43.05 39.43 58.11
N PHE A 65 -41.99 38.62 58.07
CA PHE A 65 -40.87 38.65 59.01
C PHE A 65 -39.57 39.21 58.41
N GLY A 66 -39.57 39.61 57.13
CA GLY A 66 -38.36 40.03 56.42
C GLY A 66 -37.38 38.89 56.09
N VAL A 67 -37.82 37.63 56.16
CA VAL A 67 -36.99 36.46 55.84
C VAL A 67 -36.97 36.23 54.33
N VAL A 68 -35.77 36.23 53.74
CA VAL A 68 -35.56 35.95 52.32
C VAL A 68 -35.56 34.46 52.01
N ARG A 69 -35.92 34.07 50.78
CA ARG A 69 -36.03 32.65 50.40
C ARG A 69 -34.67 31.94 50.39
N ASP A 70 -33.65 32.61 49.89
CA ASP A 70 -32.34 32.04 49.58
C ASP A 70 -31.19 32.90 50.14
N PRO A 71 -30.10 32.28 50.65
CA PRO A 71 -28.91 33.00 51.08
C PRO A 71 -28.14 33.64 49.91
N PRO A 72 -27.30 34.67 50.15
CA PRO A 72 -26.46 35.27 49.10
C PRO A 72 -25.57 34.23 48.42
N ILE A 73 -25.66 34.13 47.09
CA ILE A 73 -24.97 33.10 46.30
C ILE A 73 -23.43 33.14 46.47
N ALA A 74 -22.86 34.33 46.69
CA ALA A 74 -21.43 34.50 46.93
C ALA A 74 -20.96 33.83 48.23
N GLU A 75 -21.77 33.86 49.28
CA GLU A 75 -21.49 33.16 50.56
C GLU A 75 -21.69 31.64 50.41
N CYS A 76 -22.67 31.22 49.60
CA CYS A 76 -22.83 29.80 49.25
C CYS A 76 -21.55 29.27 48.57
N VAL A 77 -21.04 29.99 47.57
CA VAL A 77 -19.80 29.67 46.86
C VAL A 77 -18.57 29.70 47.79
N SER A 78 -18.49 30.70 48.69
CA SER A 78 -17.46 30.78 49.73
C SER A 78 -17.40 29.50 50.58
N ARG A 79 -18.57 29.04 51.05
CA ARG A 79 -18.70 27.83 51.87
C ARG A 79 -18.38 26.53 51.11
N LEU A 80 -18.82 26.40 49.85
CA LEU A 80 -18.44 25.27 48.99
C LEU A 80 -16.91 25.20 48.78
N LEU A 81 -16.26 26.34 48.55
CA LEU A 81 -14.80 26.41 48.40
C LEU A 81 -14.06 26.09 49.71
N ALA A 82 -14.59 26.50 50.86
CA ALA A 82 -14.00 26.24 52.18
C ALA A 82 -14.23 24.80 52.68
N LYS A 83 -15.32 24.14 52.25
CA LYS A 83 -15.73 22.79 52.65
C LYS A 83 -16.28 22.01 51.45
N PRO A 84 -15.43 21.51 50.54
CA PRO A 84 -15.87 20.71 49.40
C PRO A 84 -16.51 19.38 49.85
N PRO A 85 -17.44 18.81 49.07
CA PRO A 85 -18.17 17.60 49.45
C PRO A 85 -17.23 16.38 49.52
N GLN A 86 -17.29 15.64 50.63
CA GLN A 86 -16.33 14.56 50.92
C GLN A 86 -16.69 13.19 50.32
N ASP A 87 -17.92 13.04 49.83
CA ASP A 87 -18.45 11.79 49.28
C ASP A 87 -19.46 12.06 48.16
N ARG A 88 -19.83 11.02 47.40
CA ARG A 88 -20.72 11.13 46.23
C ARG A 88 -22.13 11.62 46.60
N GLN A 89 -22.67 11.24 47.77
CA GLN A 89 -24.04 11.61 48.17
C GLN A 89 -24.12 13.10 48.54
N LYS A 90 -23.14 13.61 49.30
CA LYS A 90 -23.01 15.04 49.59
C LYS A 90 -22.72 15.84 48.32
N ALA A 91 -21.95 15.30 47.37
CA ALA A 91 -21.68 15.95 46.10
C ALA A 91 -22.96 16.12 45.26
N ILE A 92 -23.77 15.07 45.10
CA ILE A 92 -25.07 15.13 44.40
C ILE A 92 -25.94 16.24 45.02
N ALA A 93 -26.27 16.14 46.30
CA ALA A 93 -27.21 17.06 46.95
C ALA A 93 -26.69 18.51 46.98
N LEU A 94 -25.37 18.72 47.08
CA LEU A 94 -24.77 20.06 47.10
C LEU A 94 -24.73 20.68 45.70
N PHE A 95 -24.35 19.91 44.67
CA PHE A 95 -24.32 20.38 43.30
C PHE A 95 -25.73 20.57 42.72
N ASP A 96 -26.71 19.75 43.14
CA ASP A 96 -28.13 19.96 42.83
C ASP A 96 -28.67 21.28 43.39
N TYR A 97 -28.28 21.64 44.64
CA TYR A 97 -28.62 22.95 45.22
C TYR A 97 -28.09 24.12 44.37
N PHE A 98 -26.85 24.03 43.87
CA PHE A 98 -26.29 25.04 42.98
C PHE A 98 -26.90 24.98 41.56
N ALA A 99 -27.34 23.82 41.08
CA ALA A 99 -28.03 23.69 39.79
C ALA A 99 -29.39 24.42 39.80
N LEU A 100 -30.15 24.30 40.90
CA LEU A 100 -31.39 25.06 41.11
C LEU A 100 -31.18 26.59 41.18
N ARG A 101 -29.95 27.03 41.45
CA ARG A 101 -29.53 28.43 41.58
C ARG A 101 -28.52 28.87 40.51
N ILE A 102 -28.46 28.15 39.39
CA ILE A 102 -27.43 28.34 38.36
C ILE A 102 -27.51 29.71 37.66
N GLY A 103 -28.68 30.36 37.69
CA GLY A 103 -28.88 31.74 37.22
C GLY A 103 -28.28 32.82 38.13
N ASP A 104 -28.09 32.53 39.42
CA ASP A 104 -27.48 33.46 40.38
C ASP A 104 -25.94 33.51 40.23
N LEU A 105 -25.35 32.51 39.55
CA LEU A 105 -23.90 32.34 39.42
C LEU A 105 -23.30 33.26 38.34
N GLY A 106 -23.01 34.50 38.72
CA GLY A 106 -22.21 35.44 37.92
C GLY A 106 -20.80 34.92 37.61
N GLU A 107 -20.19 35.44 36.54
CA GLU A 107 -18.93 34.95 35.96
C GLU A 107 -17.77 34.88 36.98
N GLY A 108 -17.64 35.88 37.86
CA GLY A 108 -16.61 35.89 38.90
C GLY A 108 -16.74 34.77 39.95
N SER A 109 -17.93 34.18 40.12
CA SER A 109 -18.14 32.98 40.93
C SER A 109 -17.80 31.71 40.13
N LEU A 110 -18.25 31.63 38.88
CA LEU A 110 -17.95 30.50 37.98
C LEU A 110 -16.44 30.34 37.75
N ALA A 111 -15.71 31.44 37.57
CA ALA A 111 -14.26 31.44 37.40
C ALA A 111 -13.52 30.86 38.62
N LYS A 112 -14.00 31.12 39.85
CA LYS A 112 -13.45 30.52 41.08
C LYS A 112 -13.77 29.03 41.17
N LEU A 113 -15.02 28.65 40.90
CA LEU A 113 -15.46 27.24 40.95
C LEU A 113 -14.75 26.36 39.91
N ARG A 114 -14.52 26.89 38.70
CA ARG A 114 -13.92 26.17 37.56
C ARG A 114 -12.55 25.59 37.84
N ASP A 115 -11.70 26.38 38.49
CA ASP A 115 -10.29 26.04 38.72
C ASP A 115 -10.03 25.50 40.15
N ALA A 116 -11.00 25.58 41.07
CA ALA A 116 -10.90 25.08 42.45
C ALA A 116 -11.20 23.57 42.61
N PRO A 117 -10.52 22.85 43.51
CA PRO A 117 -10.72 21.41 43.72
C PRO A 117 -11.99 21.11 44.55
N ILE A 118 -13.14 21.04 43.88
CA ILE A 118 -14.44 20.78 44.53
C ILE A 118 -15.08 19.43 44.18
N VAL A 119 -14.61 18.74 43.14
CA VAL A 119 -15.24 17.49 42.65
C VAL A 119 -14.57 16.26 43.28
N PRO A 120 -15.27 15.47 44.11
CA PRO A 120 -14.67 14.29 44.75
C PRO A 120 -14.60 13.11 43.78
N VAL A 121 -13.41 12.56 43.60
CA VAL A 121 -13.14 11.35 42.81
C VAL A 121 -12.59 10.27 43.73
N SER A 122 -13.17 9.08 43.70
CA SER A 122 -12.67 7.92 44.45
C SER A 122 -11.53 7.27 43.68
N ARG A 123 -10.39 7.06 44.34
CA ARG A 123 -9.20 6.42 43.76
C ARG A 123 -8.80 5.21 44.60
N GLN A 124 -8.39 4.14 43.95
CA GLN A 124 -7.77 2.98 44.62
C GLN A 124 -6.32 3.32 44.95
N ALA A 125 -5.84 2.87 46.12
CA ALA A 125 -4.41 2.90 46.42
C ALA A 125 -3.64 2.02 45.43
N ARG A 126 -2.41 2.42 45.06
CA ARG A 126 -1.51 1.56 44.30
C ARG A 126 -0.97 0.45 45.19
N GLU A 127 -0.79 -0.73 44.63
CA GLU A 127 -0.03 -1.81 45.27
C GLU A 127 1.37 -1.29 45.66
N GLY A 128 1.82 -1.63 46.87
CA GLY A 128 3.06 -1.08 47.47
C GLY A 128 2.87 0.18 48.35
N SER A 129 1.65 0.69 48.52
CA SER A 129 1.33 1.68 49.56
C SER A 129 0.78 0.98 50.82
N GLU A 130 1.27 1.36 52.01
CA GLU A 130 0.83 0.80 53.31
C GLU A 130 -0.67 0.99 53.61
N LYS A 131 -1.38 1.81 52.84
CA LYS A 131 -2.81 2.06 52.98
C LYS A 131 -3.61 1.25 51.96
N SER A 132 -3.99 0.02 52.35
CA SER A 132 -5.00 -0.76 51.61
C SER A 132 -6.38 -0.13 51.77
N GLY A 133 -6.86 0.55 50.72
CA GLY A 133 -8.20 1.14 50.69
C GLY A 133 -8.43 2.06 49.48
N SER A 134 -9.69 2.46 49.29
CA SER A 134 -10.03 3.60 48.43
C SER A 134 -9.93 4.92 49.21
N TYR A 135 -9.50 5.98 48.53
CA TYR A 135 -9.37 7.32 49.08
C TYR A 135 -9.99 8.34 48.13
N VAL A 136 -10.61 9.38 48.67
CA VAL A 136 -11.23 10.44 47.88
C VAL A 136 -10.19 11.55 47.63
N THR A 137 -10.06 11.97 46.38
CA THR A 137 -9.28 13.15 45.98
C THR A 137 -10.17 14.16 45.28
N HIS A 138 -10.03 15.44 45.62
CA HIS A 138 -10.77 16.52 44.96
C HIS A 138 -10.03 17.02 43.72
N ILE A 139 -10.73 17.12 42.60
CA ILE A 139 -10.26 17.74 41.36
C ILE A 139 -11.11 18.96 41.01
N SER A 140 -10.62 19.81 40.12
CA SER A 140 -11.39 20.95 39.64
C SER A 140 -12.33 20.57 38.49
N PRO A 141 -13.52 21.20 38.35
CA PRO A 141 -14.48 20.89 37.29
C PRO A 141 -13.84 20.91 35.90
N LYS A 142 -12.96 21.88 35.61
CA LYS A 142 -12.21 22.01 34.35
C LYS A 142 -11.35 20.79 33.98
N ARG A 143 -10.97 19.95 34.95
CA ARG A 143 -10.18 18.72 34.75
C ARG A 143 -11.04 17.45 34.75
N CYS A 144 -12.34 17.60 34.88
CA CYS A 144 -13.30 16.53 35.12
C CYS A 144 -14.19 16.31 33.89
N TYR A 145 -14.55 15.05 33.65
CA TYR A 145 -15.43 14.66 32.53
C TYR A 145 -16.73 14.06 33.04
N LEU A 146 -17.83 14.32 32.35
CA LEU A 146 -19.19 13.95 32.77
C LEU A 146 -19.67 12.68 32.08
N GLY A 147 -20.27 11.77 32.84
CA GLY A 147 -20.74 10.47 32.36
C GLY A 147 -19.64 9.41 32.41
N THR A 148 -19.54 8.57 31.39
CA THR A 148 -18.56 7.48 31.29
C THR A 148 -17.99 7.39 29.86
N SER A 149 -16.80 6.82 29.72
CA SER A 149 -16.17 6.57 28.41
C SER A 149 -15.40 5.26 28.42
N ALA A 150 -15.70 4.35 27.50
CA ALA A 150 -14.95 3.10 27.33
C ALA A 150 -13.51 3.36 26.83
N THR A 151 -13.31 4.39 26.02
CA THR A 151 -12.01 4.76 25.45
C THR A 151 -11.13 5.54 26.42
N TYR A 152 -11.74 6.46 27.21
CA TYR A 152 -11.00 7.45 28.01
C TYR A 152 -11.19 7.32 29.52
N GLY A 153 -12.09 6.46 30.01
CA GLY A 153 -12.42 6.33 31.45
C GLY A 153 -11.25 5.86 32.33
N ASN A 154 -10.32 5.08 31.77
CA ASN A 154 -9.08 4.68 32.46
C ASN A 154 -7.97 5.75 32.36
N ILE A 155 -8.18 6.80 31.55
CA ILE A 155 -7.16 7.80 31.17
C ILE A 155 -7.40 9.13 31.89
N PHE A 156 -8.67 9.55 32.02
CA PHE A 156 -9.09 10.80 32.63
C PHE A 156 -10.13 10.56 33.74
N ASP A 157 -10.25 11.50 34.68
CA ASP A 157 -11.24 11.43 35.77
C ASP A 157 -12.66 11.70 35.25
N PHE A 158 -13.43 10.65 34.95
CA PHE A 158 -14.85 10.70 34.64
C PHE A 158 -15.72 10.57 35.91
N VAL A 159 -16.81 11.33 35.98
CA VAL A 159 -17.75 11.36 37.11
C VAL A 159 -19.19 11.45 36.64
N ASP A 160 -20.10 11.03 37.51
CA ASP A 160 -21.54 11.26 37.35
C ASP A 160 -22.19 11.52 38.72
N PHE A 161 -22.90 12.64 38.83
CA PHE A 161 -23.68 13.01 40.02
C PHE A 161 -25.17 13.21 39.67
N GLY A 162 -25.63 12.71 38.52
CA GLY A 162 -27.00 12.91 38.04
C GLY A 162 -27.20 14.24 37.32
N THR A 163 -28.34 14.37 36.62
CA THR A 163 -28.59 15.40 35.61
C THR A 163 -28.36 16.83 36.11
N ASN A 164 -28.91 17.19 37.27
CA ASN A 164 -28.86 18.55 37.80
C ASN A 164 -27.43 18.93 38.23
N ALA A 165 -26.82 18.15 39.12
CA ALA A 165 -25.42 18.29 39.51
C ALA A 165 -24.45 18.33 38.31
N ASN A 166 -24.63 17.47 37.31
CA ASN A 166 -23.82 17.46 36.09
C ASN A 166 -24.00 18.77 35.28
N THR A 167 -25.22 19.33 35.20
CA THR A 167 -25.47 20.64 34.58
C THR A 167 -24.73 21.78 35.31
N PHE A 168 -24.70 21.77 36.65
CA PHE A 168 -23.90 22.72 37.42
C PHE A 168 -22.39 22.57 37.15
N LEU A 169 -21.87 21.34 37.15
CA LEU A 169 -20.45 21.08 36.86
C LEU A 169 -20.06 21.49 35.43
N PHE A 170 -20.93 21.24 34.44
CA PHE A 170 -20.74 21.68 33.06
C PHE A 170 -20.66 23.22 32.96
N LYS A 171 -21.53 23.94 33.67
CA LYS A 171 -21.48 25.41 33.76
C LYS A 171 -20.24 25.92 34.49
N CYS A 172 -19.70 25.13 35.42
CA CYS A 172 -18.39 25.35 36.03
C CYS A 172 -17.21 24.92 35.14
N GLY A 173 -17.43 24.45 33.91
CA GLY A 173 -16.39 24.13 32.93
C GLY A 173 -15.92 22.67 32.88
N ALA A 174 -16.64 21.74 33.53
CA ALA A 174 -16.51 20.31 33.20
C ALA A 174 -16.99 20.04 31.77
N LYS A 175 -16.49 18.96 31.16
CA LYS A 175 -16.76 18.61 29.75
C LYS A 175 -17.37 17.22 29.65
N ASN A 176 -17.89 16.87 28.49
CA ASN A 176 -18.35 15.50 28.23
C ASN A 176 -17.18 14.59 27.78
N GLU A 177 -16.21 15.14 27.04
CA GLU A 177 -15.05 14.40 26.53
C GLU A 177 -13.73 15.21 26.59
N PRO A 178 -12.57 14.53 26.69
CA PRO A 178 -11.25 15.16 26.62
C PRO A 178 -10.93 15.69 25.22
N THR A 179 -10.45 16.92 25.13
CA THR A 179 -10.12 17.54 23.83
C THR A 179 -8.79 17.02 23.28
N LYS A 180 -8.61 17.04 21.95
CA LYS A 180 -7.37 16.57 21.29
C LYS A 180 -6.08 17.24 21.83
N PRO A 181 -6.04 18.55 22.17
CA PRO A 181 -4.90 19.16 22.86
C PRO A 181 -4.62 18.58 24.25
N GLU A 182 -5.67 18.24 25.03
CA GLU A 182 -5.52 17.63 26.36
C GLU A 182 -4.99 16.20 26.27
N ILE A 183 -5.47 15.43 25.28
CA ILE A 183 -4.96 14.10 24.92
C ILE A 183 -3.48 14.19 24.48
N ALA A 184 -3.13 15.10 23.59
CA ALA A 184 -1.76 15.31 23.13
C ALA A 184 -0.82 15.73 24.27
N ASN A 185 -1.26 16.63 25.15
CA ASN A 185 -0.47 17.05 26.32
C ASN A 185 -0.29 15.88 27.30
N LEU A 186 -1.30 15.04 27.52
CA LEU A 186 -1.17 13.83 28.34
C LEU A 186 -0.21 12.82 27.71
N ALA A 187 -0.31 12.55 26.41
CA ALA A 187 0.62 11.69 25.69
C ALA A 187 2.06 12.20 25.84
N CYS A 188 2.27 13.51 25.75
CA CYS A 188 3.59 14.13 25.95
C CYS A 188 4.08 14.19 27.41
N SER A 189 3.23 13.87 28.40
CA SER A 189 3.56 13.92 29.83
C SER A 189 3.74 12.54 30.45
N GLU A 190 2.87 11.60 30.08
CA GLU A 190 2.78 10.27 30.67
C GLU A 190 2.64 9.18 29.57
N PRO A 191 3.51 9.16 28.53
CA PRO A 191 3.33 8.31 27.34
C PRO A 191 3.26 6.82 27.68
N ALA A 192 4.11 6.36 28.60
CA ALA A 192 4.12 4.97 29.07
C ALA A 192 2.83 4.59 29.82
N ARG A 193 2.23 5.52 30.59
CA ARG A 193 0.94 5.29 31.26
C ARG A 193 -0.17 5.15 30.22
N LEU A 194 -0.19 6.03 29.22
CA LEU A 194 -1.17 6.03 28.15
C LEU A 194 -1.11 4.74 27.31
N LEU A 195 0.09 4.27 26.97
CA LEU A 195 0.29 3.00 26.27
C LEU A 195 -0.15 1.80 27.13
N SER A 196 0.22 1.79 28.41
CA SER A 196 -0.17 0.74 29.36
C SER A 196 -1.69 0.67 29.60
N ILE A 197 -2.40 1.79 29.51
CA ILE A 197 -3.87 1.84 29.63
C ILE A 197 -4.56 1.32 28.37
N LEU A 198 -4.04 1.62 27.18
CA LEU A 198 -4.65 1.18 25.92
C LEU A 198 -4.43 -0.32 25.64
N GLN A 199 -3.35 -0.91 26.16
CA GLN A 199 -3.04 -2.35 26.09
C GLN A 199 -2.93 -2.94 24.65
N SER A 200 -2.79 -2.09 23.62
CA SER A 200 -2.52 -2.50 22.24
C SER A 200 -1.72 -1.39 21.52
N PRO A 201 -0.69 -1.75 20.72
CA PRO A 201 -0.01 -0.80 19.84
C PRO A 201 -0.97 -0.09 18.88
N ASP A 202 -1.91 -0.83 18.30
CA ASP A 202 -2.85 -0.41 17.27
C ASP A 202 -3.82 0.66 17.80
N LYS A 203 -4.30 0.52 19.04
CA LYS A 203 -5.08 1.56 19.72
C LYS A 203 -4.26 2.82 19.98
N TYR A 204 -2.96 2.70 20.22
CA TYR A 204 -2.07 3.86 20.37
C TYR A 204 -1.78 4.52 19.00
N LEU A 205 -1.61 3.74 17.94
CA LEU A 205 -1.50 4.24 16.56
C LEU A 205 -2.77 4.98 16.12
N ALA A 206 -3.95 4.40 16.36
CA ALA A 206 -5.24 5.06 16.12
C ALA A 206 -5.38 6.38 16.90
N LEU A 207 -4.85 6.45 18.14
CA LEU A 207 -4.81 7.70 18.91
C LEU A 207 -3.87 8.73 18.25
N LEU A 208 -2.66 8.33 17.85
CA LEU A 208 -1.70 9.21 17.15
C LEU A 208 -2.27 9.70 15.81
N LYS A 209 -2.93 8.83 15.05
CA LYS A 209 -3.60 9.17 13.78
C LYS A 209 -4.68 10.23 14.00
N SER A 210 -5.49 10.08 15.06
CA SER A 210 -6.49 11.08 15.40
C SER A 210 -5.91 12.39 15.98
N LEU A 211 -4.66 12.41 16.43
CA LEU A 211 -3.92 13.64 16.71
C LEU A 211 -3.34 14.27 15.42
N ALA A 212 -2.84 13.46 14.49
CA ALA A 212 -2.35 13.88 13.18
C ALA A 212 -3.44 14.56 12.33
N GLU A 213 -4.63 13.94 12.23
CA GLU A 213 -5.84 14.53 11.62
C GLU A 213 -6.18 15.91 12.21
N ASN A 214 -5.95 16.09 13.52
CA ASN A 214 -6.23 17.33 14.25
C ASN A 214 -5.03 18.29 14.33
N TRP A 215 -3.93 18.01 13.63
CA TRP A 215 -2.69 18.78 13.70
C TRP A 215 -2.86 20.25 13.31
N ALA A 216 -3.79 20.57 12.40
CA ALA A 216 -4.13 21.95 12.03
C ALA A 216 -4.64 22.81 13.21
N THR A 217 -5.17 22.17 14.24
CA THR A 217 -5.57 22.79 15.51
C THR A 217 -4.43 22.72 16.54
N LEU A 218 -3.79 21.55 16.71
CA LEU A 218 -2.69 21.36 17.66
C LEU A 218 -1.52 22.33 17.40
N LYS A 219 -1.17 22.58 16.13
CA LYS A 219 -0.05 23.45 15.75
C LYS A 219 -0.21 24.94 16.10
N ARG A 220 -1.39 25.33 16.60
CA ARG A 220 -1.66 26.69 17.12
C ARG A 220 -1.06 26.89 18.51
N ASP A 221 -0.97 25.82 19.31
CA ASP A 221 -0.30 25.83 20.62
C ASP A 221 1.20 25.55 20.45
N LYS A 222 2.00 26.62 20.49
CA LYS A 222 3.46 26.54 20.31
C LYS A 222 4.16 25.82 21.48
N GLU A 223 3.59 25.81 22.68
CA GLU A 223 4.19 25.13 23.83
C GLU A 223 3.94 23.63 23.76
N LEU A 224 2.72 23.22 23.42
CA LEU A 224 2.37 21.84 23.14
C LEU A 224 3.20 21.28 21.98
N VAL A 225 3.33 22.01 20.86
CA VAL A 225 4.20 21.60 19.74
C VAL A 225 5.65 21.41 20.20
N ARG A 226 6.23 22.38 20.92
CA ARG A 226 7.60 22.28 21.45
C ARG A 226 7.77 21.03 22.31
N LYS A 227 6.79 20.74 23.18
CA LYS A 227 6.76 19.55 24.03
C LYS A 227 6.68 18.26 23.21
N MET A 228 5.78 18.19 22.23
CA MET A 228 5.63 17.05 21.30
C MET A 228 6.96 16.74 20.57
N LYS A 229 7.66 17.75 20.04
CA LYS A 229 8.96 17.54 19.36
C LYS A 229 10.04 16.94 20.27
N SER A 230 10.00 17.25 21.58
CA SER A 230 10.97 16.77 22.57
C SER A 230 10.59 15.47 23.30
N SER A 231 9.31 15.11 23.35
CA SER A 231 8.81 14.05 24.23
C SER A 231 8.86 12.67 23.55
N PRO A 232 9.25 11.59 24.26
CA PRO A 232 9.20 10.23 23.74
C PRO A 232 7.76 9.69 23.79
N PHE A 233 6.88 10.23 22.95
CA PHE A 233 5.45 9.89 22.91
C PHE A 233 4.99 9.25 21.60
N LEU A 234 5.83 9.26 20.56
CA LEU A 234 5.52 8.64 19.27
C LEU A 234 5.86 7.16 19.32
N LEU A 235 5.03 6.31 18.68
CA LEU A 235 5.27 4.88 18.62
C LEU A 235 6.11 4.58 17.37
N ALA A 236 7.33 4.10 17.60
CA ALA A 236 8.24 3.68 16.54
C ALA A 236 8.29 2.15 16.47
N ALA A 237 8.37 1.60 15.27
CA ALA A 237 8.64 0.19 15.08
C ALA A 237 10.16 -0.07 15.04
N LYS A 238 10.57 -1.27 15.43
CA LYS A 238 11.89 -1.83 15.16
C LYS A 238 11.75 -3.29 14.76
N GLU A 239 12.32 -3.67 13.61
CA GLU A 239 12.49 -5.09 13.30
C GLU A 239 13.53 -5.72 14.22
N ILE A 240 13.19 -6.88 14.79
CA ILE A 240 14.13 -7.73 15.51
C ILE A 240 14.20 -9.09 14.78
N PRO A 241 15.39 -9.63 14.49
CA PRO A 241 15.53 -10.98 13.94
C PRO A 241 14.85 -12.02 14.83
N SER A 242 14.13 -12.97 14.23
CA SER A 242 13.46 -14.05 14.98
C SER A 242 14.49 -14.82 15.82
N PRO A 243 14.28 -14.97 17.15
CA PRO A 243 15.28 -15.54 18.06
C PRO A 243 15.50 -17.06 17.91
N ASN A 244 14.73 -17.73 17.04
CA ASN A 244 14.75 -19.19 16.89
C ASN A 244 15.78 -19.74 15.89
N LYS A 245 16.68 -18.91 15.32
CA LYS A 245 17.64 -19.36 14.27
C LYS A 245 18.65 -20.44 14.68
N ASP A 246 18.75 -20.79 15.96
CA ASP A 246 19.55 -21.93 16.46
C ASP A 246 18.80 -23.28 16.49
N ARG A 247 17.53 -23.34 16.08
CA ARG A 247 16.79 -24.60 15.92
C ARG A 247 16.64 -24.96 14.45
N LEU A 248 17.58 -25.77 13.97
CA LEU A 248 17.52 -26.44 12.68
C LEU A 248 16.35 -27.45 12.68
N VAL A 249 15.19 -26.99 12.24
CA VAL A 249 14.02 -27.83 11.92
C VAL A 249 13.55 -27.37 10.54
N ASP A 250 13.73 -28.21 9.54
CA ASP A 250 13.37 -27.90 8.15
C ASP A 250 11.84 -27.88 8.02
N ILE A 251 11.27 -26.68 8.09
CA ILE A 251 9.85 -26.39 7.81
C ILE A 251 9.85 -25.23 6.80
N ASP A 252 9.46 -25.53 5.57
CA ASP A 252 9.33 -24.55 4.47
C ASP A 252 8.04 -23.70 4.64
N ASP A 253 7.89 -23.04 5.79
CA ASP A 253 6.86 -22.01 6.02
C ASP A 253 7.44 -20.63 5.64
N ASP A 254 7.14 -20.15 4.42
CA ASP A 254 7.53 -18.81 3.95
C ASP A 254 7.01 -17.65 4.85
N ASP A 255 5.96 -17.90 5.66
CA ASP A 255 5.43 -16.96 6.66
C ASP A 255 6.21 -16.95 8.00
N ALA A 256 7.07 -17.95 8.28
CA ALA A 256 7.73 -18.10 9.58
C ALA A 256 8.92 -17.15 9.81
N ASP A 257 9.53 -16.61 8.75
CA ASP A 257 10.68 -15.67 8.83
C ASP A 257 10.23 -14.18 8.76
N ALA A 258 8.92 -13.92 8.88
CA ALA A 258 8.36 -12.56 8.95
C ALA A 258 8.93 -11.77 10.15
N PRO A 259 9.65 -10.65 9.94
CA PRO A 259 10.41 -10.00 11.00
C PRO A 259 9.50 -9.33 12.03
N ILE A 260 9.66 -9.71 13.30
CA ILE A 260 8.82 -9.22 14.40
C ILE A 260 9.08 -7.73 14.61
N LYS A 261 8.06 -6.91 14.32
CA LYS A 261 8.05 -5.46 14.61
C LYS A 261 7.81 -5.24 16.11
N GLN A 262 8.88 -5.01 16.88
CA GLN A 262 8.77 -4.52 18.25
C GLN A 262 8.40 -3.03 18.23
N TYR A 263 7.35 -2.65 18.93
CA TYR A 263 6.98 -1.25 19.11
C TYR A 263 7.61 -0.66 20.38
N GLN A 264 8.16 0.54 20.26
CA GLN A 264 8.74 1.31 21.38
C GLN A 264 8.37 2.79 21.30
N LEU A 265 8.30 3.46 22.46
CA LEU A 265 8.04 4.90 22.54
C LEU A 265 9.34 5.69 22.32
N ALA A 266 9.32 6.64 21.38
CA ALA A 266 10.47 7.45 21.00
C ALA A 266 10.07 8.90 20.68
N ALA A 267 11.07 9.79 20.69
CA ALA A 267 10.91 11.19 20.27
C ALA A 267 11.18 11.32 18.78
N ALA A 268 10.48 12.23 18.09
CA ALA A 268 10.50 12.34 16.62
C ALA A 268 11.93 12.39 16.03
N SER A 269 12.85 13.12 16.67
CA SER A 269 14.25 13.26 16.24
C SER A 269 15.10 11.97 16.28
N ARG A 270 14.59 10.88 16.86
CA ARG A 270 15.21 9.54 16.83
C ARG A 270 14.52 8.58 15.85
N ILE A 271 13.40 8.98 15.24
CA ILE A 271 12.59 8.13 14.37
C ILE A 271 12.88 8.49 12.92
N VAL A 272 12.94 7.46 12.07
CA VAL A 272 13.25 7.59 10.65
C VAL A 272 12.03 7.22 9.79
N ILE A 273 11.76 8.02 8.76
CA ILE A 273 10.70 7.77 7.77
C ILE A 273 11.29 6.98 6.60
N LEU A 274 10.56 5.96 6.13
CA LEU A 274 11.08 4.96 5.18
C LEU A 274 10.85 5.35 3.71
N ASP A 275 11.71 6.23 3.19
CA ASP A 275 11.70 6.64 1.78
C ASP A 275 12.75 5.93 0.90
N ASP A 276 13.67 5.15 1.50
CA ASP A 276 14.65 4.32 0.78
C ASP A 276 14.68 2.88 1.33
N ILE A 277 13.97 1.98 0.64
CA ILE A 277 13.90 0.55 0.96
C ILE A 277 15.28 -0.15 0.80
N ILE A 278 16.15 0.34 -0.08
CA ILE A 278 17.48 -0.25 -0.30
C ILE A 278 18.35 0.04 0.91
N SER A 279 18.46 1.31 1.32
CA SER A 279 19.19 1.67 2.54
C SER A 279 18.56 1.08 3.80
N TYR A 280 17.23 0.94 3.85
CA TYR A 280 16.57 0.30 5.00
C TYR A 280 17.07 -1.14 5.19
N ARG A 281 17.07 -1.95 4.13
CA ARG A 281 17.57 -3.34 4.16
C ARG A 281 19.03 -3.45 4.62
N LEU A 282 19.84 -2.41 4.41
CA LEU A 282 21.26 -2.38 4.80
C LEU A 282 21.50 -1.91 6.25
N PHE A 283 20.56 -1.19 6.86
CA PHE A 283 20.75 -0.53 8.16
C PHE A 283 19.67 -0.82 9.21
N LYS A 284 18.63 -1.61 8.90
CA LYS A 284 17.43 -1.83 9.74
C LYS A 284 17.71 -2.14 11.21
N ASP A 285 18.74 -2.93 11.51
CA ASP A 285 19.11 -3.32 12.89
C ASP A 285 19.50 -2.11 13.78
N TYR A 286 19.86 -0.97 13.17
CA TYR A 286 20.26 0.28 13.82
C TYR A 286 19.15 1.36 13.79
N LEU A 287 18.08 1.12 13.04
CA LEU A 287 16.99 2.08 12.84
C LEU A 287 15.82 1.82 13.78
N ILE A 288 15.03 2.87 14.04
CA ILE A 288 13.65 2.78 14.52
C ILE A 288 12.78 3.65 13.60
N THR A 289 11.66 3.11 13.17
CA THR A 289 10.94 3.61 12.00
C THR A 289 9.57 4.17 12.36
N ALA A 290 9.10 5.13 11.55
CA ALA A 290 7.71 5.56 11.57
C ALA A 290 6.80 4.39 11.12
N PRO A 291 5.53 4.34 11.60
CA PRO A 291 4.53 3.46 11.02
C PRO A 291 4.27 3.81 9.55
N GLU A 292 4.09 2.80 8.71
CA GLU A 292 3.87 2.91 7.25
C GLU A 292 2.45 3.40 6.91
N GLU A 293 2.09 4.59 7.38
CA GLU A 293 0.86 5.30 7.04
C GLU A 293 1.18 6.76 6.72
N GLU A 294 0.84 7.23 5.52
CA GLU A 294 1.11 8.61 5.02
C GLU A 294 0.76 9.69 6.06
N VAL A 295 -0.42 9.60 6.69
CA VAL A 295 -0.91 10.55 7.72
C VAL A 295 -0.02 10.57 8.98
N LEU A 296 0.60 9.44 9.34
CA LEU A 296 1.53 9.34 10.47
C LEU A 296 2.94 9.77 10.06
N GLU A 297 3.42 9.40 8.87
CA GLU A 297 4.71 9.86 8.35
C GLU A 297 4.78 11.39 8.27
N ASP A 298 3.74 12.02 7.71
CA ASP A 298 3.64 13.49 7.57
C ASP A 298 3.59 14.18 8.94
N PHE A 299 2.94 13.56 9.94
CA PHE A 299 2.89 14.04 11.32
C PHE A 299 4.24 13.89 12.04
N TYR A 300 4.92 12.77 11.86
CA TYR A 300 6.25 12.51 12.42
C TYR A 300 7.28 13.47 11.80
N HIS A 301 7.21 13.70 10.49
CA HIS A 301 8.05 14.67 9.76
C HIS A 301 7.85 16.09 10.30
N GLN A 302 6.59 16.53 10.46
CA GLN A 302 6.27 17.84 11.04
C GLN A 302 6.72 17.99 12.50
N LEU A 303 6.84 16.90 13.25
CA LEU A 303 7.42 16.86 14.59
C LEU A 303 8.97 16.82 14.60
N GLY A 304 9.61 16.43 13.49
CA GLY A 304 11.07 16.46 13.32
C GLY A 304 11.73 15.09 13.14
N ALA A 305 10.98 14.07 12.75
CA ALA A 305 11.54 12.85 12.17
C ALA A 305 12.19 13.16 10.81
N GLN A 306 13.20 12.37 10.44
CA GLN A 306 13.96 12.56 9.20
C GLN A 306 13.76 11.36 8.27
N ASN A 307 13.78 11.63 6.96
CA ASN A 307 13.80 10.62 5.92
C ASN A 307 15.09 9.79 5.98
N LEU A 308 15.03 8.49 5.68
CA LEU A 308 16.23 7.65 5.65
C LEU A 308 17.22 8.12 4.58
N SER A 309 16.72 8.53 3.41
CA SER A 309 17.54 9.03 2.31
C SER A 309 18.40 10.25 2.67
N SER A 310 17.99 11.08 3.63
CA SER A 310 18.76 12.26 4.07
C SER A 310 19.76 11.96 5.20
N LEU A 311 19.70 10.75 5.77
CA LEU A 311 20.62 10.25 6.78
C LEU A 311 21.72 9.36 6.19
N VAL A 312 21.61 8.93 4.94
CA VAL A 312 22.58 8.06 4.26
C VAL A 312 23.52 8.87 3.39
N GLU A 313 24.82 8.63 3.54
CA GLU A 313 25.87 9.22 2.73
C GLU A 313 26.37 8.20 1.70
N GLU A 314 26.35 8.56 0.42
CA GLU A 314 26.79 7.70 -0.70
C GLU A 314 28.20 8.11 -1.19
N GLU A 315 29.17 7.20 -1.06
CA GLU A 315 30.56 7.34 -1.51
C GLU A 315 30.82 6.37 -2.67
N VAL A 316 30.95 6.91 -3.89
CA VAL A 316 31.29 6.12 -5.10
C VAL A 316 32.80 5.81 -5.10
N ARG A 317 33.15 4.52 -5.16
CA ARG A 317 34.53 4.02 -5.19
C ARG A 317 34.87 3.45 -6.55
N ILE A 318 35.87 4.05 -7.20
CA ILE A 318 36.30 3.74 -8.56
C ILE A 318 37.60 2.94 -8.54
N GLY A 319 37.60 1.79 -9.20
CA GLY A 319 38.79 0.95 -9.38
C GLY A 319 39.72 1.47 -10.48
N PRO A 320 40.90 0.84 -10.66
CA PRO A 320 41.82 1.21 -11.75
C PRO A 320 41.17 1.05 -13.12
N HIS A 321 41.55 1.89 -14.07
CA HIS A 321 41.03 1.86 -15.44
C HIS A 321 41.31 0.52 -16.14
N ALA A 322 40.41 0.16 -17.06
CA ALA A 322 40.57 -1.01 -17.91
C ALA A 322 41.43 -0.70 -19.14
N ASP A 323 42.22 -1.68 -19.55
CA ASP A 323 43.26 -1.55 -20.59
C ASP A 323 42.68 -1.45 -22.02
N LYS A 324 41.35 -1.64 -22.17
CA LYS A 324 40.61 -1.54 -23.43
C LYS A 324 39.37 -0.66 -23.23
N GLN A 325 39.32 0.46 -23.95
CA GLN A 325 38.24 1.46 -23.83
C GLN A 325 37.22 1.42 -24.99
N ASP A 326 37.33 0.46 -25.91
CA ASP A 326 36.58 0.41 -27.18
C ASP A 326 35.05 0.36 -27.01
N ARG A 327 34.57 -0.19 -25.89
CA ARG A 327 33.13 -0.24 -25.55
C ARG A 327 32.62 1.10 -25.00
N ALA A 328 33.49 1.93 -24.41
CA ALA A 328 33.10 3.17 -23.73
C ALA A 328 32.52 4.20 -24.71
N ALA A 329 33.17 4.41 -25.85
CA ALA A 329 32.68 5.31 -26.90
C ALA A 329 31.34 4.87 -27.50
N LYS A 330 31.13 3.56 -27.66
CA LYS A 330 29.87 2.97 -28.14
C LYS A 330 28.75 3.17 -27.10
N LEU A 331 29.03 2.88 -25.83
CA LEU A 331 28.10 3.10 -24.73
C LEU A 331 27.76 4.59 -24.57
N ARG A 332 28.72 5.50 -24.77
CA ARG A 332 28.48 6.95 -24.80
C ARG A 332 27.52 7.36 -25.92
N LYS A 333 27.71 6.90 -27.18
CA LYS A 333 26.78 7.19 -28.29
C LYS A 333 25.37 6.66 -27.96
N HIS A 334 25.26 5.45 -27.42
CA HIS A 334 23.98 4.85 -27.02
C HIS A 334 23.29 5.63 -25.89
N VAL A 335 23.95 5.85 -24.74
CA VAL A 335 23.37 6.57 -23.60
C VAL A 335 22.92 7.99 -23.98
N LEU A 336 23.70 8.72 -24.79
CA LEU A 336 23.31 10.06 -25.26
C LEU A 336 22.11 10.02 -26.23
N GLU A 337 22.05 9.03 -27.13
CA GLU A 337 20.91 8.83 -28.03
C GLU A 337 19.62 8.52 -27.25
N ARG A 338 19.71 7.67 -26.23
CA ARG A 338 18.54 7.24 -25.45
C ARG A 338 18.10 8.26 -24.40
N SER A 339 19.04 8.99 -23.79
CA SER A 339 18.74 10.13 -22.91
C SER A 339 17.98 11.24 -23.63
N LYS A 340 18.19 11.43 -24.94
CA LYS A 340 17.42 12.38 -25.76
C LYS A 340 15.96 11.99 -25.91
N ILE A 341 15.65 10.68 -25.98
CA ILE A 341 14.27 10.17 -26.00
C ILE A 341 13.65 10.30 -24.60
N PHE A 342 14.35 9.81 -23.58
CA PHE A 342 13.91 9.89 -22.18
C PHE A 342 13.57 11.31 -21.75
N LEU A 343 14.45 12.30 -22.02
CA LEU A 343 14.18 13.69 -21.65
C LEU A 343 13.01 14.32 -22.43
N HIS A 344 12.72 13.84 -23.63
CA HIS A 344 11.54 14.29 -24.39
C HIS A 344 10.26 13.75 -23.76
N GLU A 345 10.17 12.44 -23.53
CA GLU A 345 8.95 11.83 -22.96
C GLU A 345 8.76 12.21 -21.49
N TYR A 346 9.82 12.20 -20.68
CA TYR A 346 9.75 12.57 -19.26
C TYR A 346 9.38 14.05 -19.05
N ALA A 347 9.69 14.93 -20.03
CA ALA A 347 9.23 16.32 -20.00
C ALA A 347 7.71 16.45 -20.19
N ASN A 348 7.05 15.50 -20.85
CA ASN A 348 5.58 15.50 -21.00
C ASN A 348 4.87 15.16 -19.66
N TYR A 349 5.54 14.42 -18.76
CA TYR A 349 5.00 14.01 -17.45
C TYR A 349 5.47 14.88 -16.28
N ARG A 350 6.77 15.20 -16.19
CA ARG A 350 7.42 15.88 -15.04
C ARG A 350 8.55 16.81 -15.48
N ARG A 351 8.23 17.81 -16.30
CA ARG A 351 9.18 18.84 -16.78
C ARG A 351 9.91 19.57 -15.65
N ASP A 352 9.23 19.77 -14.54
CA ASP A 352 9.72 20.40 -13.30
C ASP A 352 10.84 19.59 -12.60
N TYR A 353 10.92 18.28 -12.85
CA TYR A 353 11.95 17.41 -12.28
C TYR A 353 13.24 17.38 -13.11
N ILE A 354 13.26 17.95 -14.32
CA ILE A 354 14.43 17.95 -15.20
C ILE A 354 15.40 19.07 -14.79
N LYS A 355 16.60 18.67 -14.35
CA LYS A 355 17.68 19.55 -13.87
C LYS A 355 18.60 20.01 -14.99
N ARG A 356 18.80 19.16 -16.00
CA ARG A 356 19.79 19.35 -17.08
C ARG A 356 19.25 18.80 -18.40
N ASP A 357 19.58 19.46 -19.50
CA ASP A 357 19.10 19.08 -20.84
C ASP A 357 20.07 18.13 -21.58
N ALA A 358 19.63 17.63 -22.74
CA ALA A 358 20.44 16.75 -23.57
C ALA A 358 21.70 17.43 -24.13
N LYS A 359 21.68 18.74 -24.40
CA LYS A 359 22.86 19.49 -24.89
C LYS A 359 23.93 19.61 -23.81
N TRP A 360 23.53 19.81 -22.56
CA TRP A 360 24.44 19.75 -21.41
C TRP A 360 25.04 18.35 -21.28
N LEU A 361 24.23 17.29 -21.30
CA LEU A 361 24.70 15.91 -21.15
C LEU A 361 25.71 15.54 -22.26
N GLU A 362 25.43 15.93 -23.51
CA GLU A 362 26.30 15.66 -24.66
C GLU A 362 27.67 16.36 -24.58
N LYS A 363 27.77 17.47 -23.85
CA LYS A 363 29.03 18.18 -23.56
C LYS A 363 29.74 17.66 -22.30
N SER A 364 28.99 17.36 -21.24
CA SER A 364 29.55 17.10 -19.90
C SER A 364 29.72 15.62 -19.54
N LEU A 365 29.06 14.70 -20.24
CA LEU A 365 29.17 13.27 -19.99
C LEU A 365 30.41 12.68 -20.66
N GLN A 366 31.26 12.04 -19.85
CA GLN A 366 32.32 11.11 -20.28
C GLN A 366 31.94 9.69 -19.83
N VAL A 367 32.54 8.67 -20.44
CA VAL A 367 32.32 7.26 -20.09
C VAL A 367 33.67 6.58 -20.04
N GLU A 368 33.99 5.91 -18.93
CA GLU A 368 35.28 5.26 -18.69
C GLU A 368 35.08 3.83 -18.16
N LEU A 369 35.76 2.86 -18.77
CA LEU A 369 35.74 1.48 -18.31
C LEU A 369 36.80 1.27 -17.24
N VAL A 370 36.39 0.69 -16.12
CA VAL A 370 37.23 0.41 -14.95
C VAL A 370 37.14 -1.05 -14.55
N ARG A 371 38.18 -1.58 -13.89
CA ARG A 371 38.21 -2.98 -13.46
C ARG A 371 37.20 -3.29 -12.34
N SER A 372 36.74 -2.27 -11.62
CA SER A 372 35.65 -2.37 -10.64
C SER A 372 34.99 -1.02 -10.37
N VAL A 373 33.70 -1.04 -10.06
CA VAL A 373 32.96 0.06 -9.43
C VAL A 373 32.35 -0.49 -8.14
N ALA A 374 32.35 0.29 -7.08
CA ALA A 374 31.63 0.00 -5.85
C ALA A 374 30.94 1.25 -5.32
N LEU A 375 29.82 1.06 -4.63
CA LEU A 375 29.10 2.11 -3.93
C LEU A 375 29.11 1.80 -2.44
N ARG A 376 29.70 2.69 -1.65
CA ARG A 376 29.65 2.60 -0.20
C ARG A 376 28.54 3.49 0.31
N ARG A 377 27.65 2.94 1.13
CA ARG A 377 26.65 3.69 1.91
C ARG A 377 27.09 3.71 3.35
N SER A 378 27.02 4.87 4.01
CA SER A 378 27.23 5.01 5.45
C SER A 378 26.08 5.77 6.08
N LEU A 379 25.56 5.28 7.22
CA LEU A 379 24.50 5.95 7.96
C LEU A 379 25.13 7.03 8.86
N ARG A 380 24.73 8.29 8.65
CA ARG A 380 25.27 9.44 9.38
C ARG A 380 25.10 9.25 10.90
N GLY A 381 26.14 9.60 11.65
CA GLY A 381 26.19 9.43 13.11
C GLY A 381 26.44 7.98 13.58
N HIS A 382 26.55 7.01 12.68
CA HIS A 382 26.89 5.62 12.98
C HIS A 382 28.24 5.24 12.36
N SER A 383 28.92 4.25 12.96
CA SER A 383 30.17 3.69 12.43
C SER A 383 29.96 2.71 11.26
N GLN A 384 28.71 2.37 10.95
CA GLN A 384 28.37 1.33 9.97
C GLN A 384 28.38 1.85 8.54
N SER A 385 29.06 1.10 7.65
CA SER A 385 29.04 1.36 6.22
C SER A 385 29.03 0.06 5.41
N HIS A 386 28.06 -0.09 4.53
CA HIS A 386 27.96 -1.21 3.60
C HIS A 386 28.63 -0.84 2.26
N THR A 387 29.30 -1.78 1.59
CA THR A 387 29.94 -1.55 0.28
C THR A 387 29.43 -2.54 -0.76
N GLU A 388 28.59 -2.07 -1.65
CA GLU A 388 27.96 -2.81 -2.75
C GLU A 388 28.87 -2.79 -3.99
N LYS A 389 29.10 -3.93 -4.65
CA LYS A 389 29.74 -3.94 -5.98
C LYS A 389 28.72 -3.46 -7.02
N ARG A 390 29.10 -2.55 -7.91
CA ARG A 390 28.21 -2.02 -8.96
C ARG A 390 28.77 -2.24 -10.35
N SER A 391 27.86 -2.32 -11.32
CA SER A 391 28.18 -2.38 -12.75
C SER A 391 28.41 -0.98 -13.32
N ALA A 392 27.70 0.03 -12.81
CA ALA A 392 27.90 1.43 -13.20
C ALA A 392 27.63 2.40 -12.04
N ALA A 393 28.31 3.55 -12.07
CA ALA A 393 28.04 4.72 -11.22
C ALA A 393 28.49 6.00 -11.93
N SER A 394 27.94 7.16 -11.55
CA SER A 394 28.45 8.46 -12.00
C SER A 394 29.22 9.15 -10.88
N ALA A 395 30.29 9.87 -11.24
CA ALA A 395 31.02 10.74 -10.31
C ALA A 395 31.43 12.03 -11.02
N GLN A 396 31.59 13.11 -10.25
CA GLN A 396 32.04 14.40 -10.76
C GLN A 396 33.57 14.45 -10.85
N SER A 397 34.09 14.87 -12.00
CA SER A 397 35.52 15.09 -12.22
C SER A 397 35.73 16.52 -12.71
N GLY A 398 36.00 17.43 -11.77
CA GLY A 398 36.06 18.87 -12.03
C GLY A 398 34.71 19.42 -12.54
N SER A 399 34.70 19.96 -13.75
CA SER A 399 33.50 20.46 -14.44
C SER A 399 32.74 19.38 -15.24
N SER A 400 33.37 18.22 -15.47
CA SER A 400 32.80 17.10 -16.22
C SER A 400 32.21 16.04 -15.29
N TRP A 401 31.41 15.14 -15.85
CA TRP A 401 30.83 14.00 -15.14
C TRP A 401 31.17 12.71 -15.88
N ILE A 402 31.77 11.77 -15.16
CA ILE A 402 32.22 10.49 -15.73
C ILE A 402 31.26 9.40 -15.26
N LEU A 403 30.65 8.71 -16.23
CA LEU A 403 29.99 7.44 -16.01
C LEU A 403 31.05 6.34 -16.00
N TYR A 404 31.37 5.86 -14.81
CA TYR A 404 32.26 4.73 -14.61
C TYR A 404 31.48 3.42 -14.77
N VAL A 405 32.02 2.52 -15.57
CA VAL A 405 31.37 1.24 -15.91
C VAL A 405 32.37 0.10 -15.73
N ALA A 406 31.94 -0.98 -15.07
CA ALA A 406 32.74 -2.19 -14.92
C ALA A 406 33.05 -2.80 -16.29
N ALA A 407 34.32 -3.10 -16.54
CA ALA A 407 34.77 -3.67 -17.81
C ALA A 407 34.38 -5.16 -17.98
N ASP A 408 34.12 -5.84 -16.87
CA ASP A 408 33.70 -7.24 -16.81
C ASP A 408 32.21 -7.41 -17.15
N GLY A 409 31.86 -8.49 -17.86
CA GLY A 409 30.50 -8.75 -18.32
C GLY A 409 29.91 -7.71 -19.29
N GLN A 410 28.57 -7.67 -19.36
CA GLN A 410 27.80 -6.59 -19.97
C GLN A 410 27.37 -5.59 -18.89
N PRO A 411 27.27 -4.28 -19.21
CA PRO A 411 26.81 -3.29 -18.25
C PRO A 411 25.33 -3.49 -17.92
N ASP A 412 25.01 -3.46 -16.63
CA ASP A 412 23.64 -3.39 -16.13
C ASP A 412 23.04 -2.04 -16.57
N MET A 413 22.06 -2.09 -17.47
CA MET A 413 21.42 -0.91 -18.04
C MET A 413 20.51 -0.19 -17.05
N TYR A 414 19.98 -0.88 -16.03
CA TYR A 414 19.25 -0.25 -14.93
C TYR A 414 20.20 0.57 -14.05
N GLN A 415 21.39 0.05 -13.70
CA GLN A 415 22.41 0.81 -12.97
C GLN A 415 22.99 1.98 -13.79
N VAL A 416 23.19 1.80 -15.10
CA VAL A 416 23.51 2.93 -16.00
C VAL A 416 22.38 3.96 -16.00
N GLY A 417 21.13 3.52 -16.02
CA GLY A 417 19.93 4.36 -15.91
C GLY A 417 19.90 5.16 -14.61
N GLN A 418 20.14 4.52 -13.46
CA GLN A 418 20.23 5.18 -12.15
C GLN A 418 21.28 6.30 -12.15
N ALA A 419 22.51 5.99 -12.58
CA ALA A 419 23.63 6.93 -12.63
C ALA A 419 23.35 8.15 -13.53
N ILE A 420 22.66 7.96 -14.66
CA ILE A 420 22.29 9.05 -15.57
C ILE A 420 21.07 9.83 -15.07
N CYS A 421 20.10 9.20 -14.41
CA CYS A 421 18.97 9.91 -13.78
C CYS A 421 19.42 10.82 -12.63
N GLN A 422 20.43 10.41 -11.84
CA GLN A 422 21.09 11.28 -10.83
C GLN A 422 21.75 12.53 -11.46
N LEU A 423 22.24 12.43 -12.70
CA LEU A 423 22.82 13.55 -13.45
C LEU A 423 21.77 14.51 -14.04
N LEU A 424 20.65 13.97 -14.51
CA LEU A 424 19.63 14.67 -15.29
C LEU A 424 18.47 15.25 -14.47
N LEU A 425 18.16 14.67 -13.31
CA LEU A 425 16.97 15.02 -12.53
C LEU A 425 17.30 15.77 -11.22
N THR A 426 16.36 16.59 -10.78
CA THR A 426 16.41 17.31 -9.49
C THR A 426 15.97 16.40 -8.33
N ARG A 427 15.07 15.44 -8.63
CA ARG A 427 14.54 14.43 -7.71
C ARG A 427 14.50 13.07 -8.41
N PRO A 428 15.64 12.37 -8.56
CA PRO A 428 15.67 11.04 -9.15
C PRO A 428 14.94 10.05 -8.22
N ASN A 429 14.11 9.17 -8.79
CA ASN A 429 13.31 8.20 -8.03
C ASN A 429 13.19 6.87 -8.80
N GLN A 430 12.67 5.82 -8.15
CA GLN A 430 12.60 4.48 -8.74
C GLN A 430 11.72 4.42 -10.00
N GLN A 431 10.65 5.22 -10.07
CA GLN A 431 9.84 5.36 -11.28
C GLN A 431 10.66 5.91 -12.46
N ALA A 432 11.53 6.91 -12.24
CA ALA A 432 12.41 7.44 -13.28
C ALA A 432 13.47 6.43 -13.74
N TYR A 433 13.97 5.59 -12.83
CA TYR A 433 14.92 4.52 -13.19
C TYR A 433 14.26 3.44 -14.06
N LEU A 434 13.12 2.92 -13.60
CA LEU A 434 12.32 1.91 -14.32
C LEU A 434 11.73 2.44 -15.64
N PHE A 435 11.44 3.75 -15.73
CA PHE A 435 11.05 4.37 -16.99
C PHE A 435 12.23 4.53 -17.95
N PHE A 436 13.45 4.82 -17.46
CA PHE A 436 14.60 5.02 -18.34
C PHE A 436 15.22 3.71 -18.86
N GLU A 437 15.25 2.66 -18.05
CA GLU A 437 15.83 1.35 -18.39
C GLU A 437 15.34 0.78 -19.74
N PRO A 438 14.03 0.74 -20.07
CA PRO A 438 13.54 0.30 -21.37
C PRO A 438 14.13 1.06 -22.56
N PHE A 439 14.45 2.36 -22.41
CA PHE A 439 15.13 3.11 -23.47
C PHE A 439 16.59 2.70 -23.65
N LEU A 440 17.24 2.17 -22.62
CA LEU A 440 18.62 1.68 -22.65
C LEU A 440 18.73 0.21 -23.08
N THR A 441 17.75 -0.64 -22.76
CA THR A 441 17.76 -2.07 -23.10
C THR A 441 17.21 -2.37 -24.50
N LEU A 442 16.10 -1.75 -24.89
CA LEU A 442 15.42 -2.06 -26.15
C LEU A 442 16.15 -1.50 -27.38
N ASP A 443 15.93 -2.10 -28.55
CA ASP A 443 16.32 -1.49 -29.82
C ASP A 443 15.33 -0.35 -30.22
N LEU A 444 15.58 0.33 -31.34
CA LEU A 444 14.69 1.42 -31.76
C LEU A 444 13.34 0.91 -32.30
N LEU A 445 13.27 -0.26 -32.93
CA LEU A 445 12.00 -0.83 -33.40
C LEU A 445 11.15 -1.28 -32.20
N GLY A 446 11.75 -1.89 -31.19
CA GLY A 446 11.10 -2.27 -29.92
C GLY A 446 10.60 -1.09 -29.09
N LEU A 447 11.18 0.12 -29.26
CA LEU A 447 10.61 1.37 -28.76
C LEU A 447 9.47 1.90 -29.63
N ARG A 448 9.61 1.86 -30.96
CA ARG A 448 8.57 2.28 -31.92
C ARG A 448 7.28 1.47 -31.75
N ALA A 449 7.42 0.15 -31.54
CA ALA A 449 6.31 -0.76 -31.28
C ALA A 449 5.60 -0.49 -29.95
N ARG A 450 6.27 0.19 -29.00
CA ARG A 450 5.70 0.69 -27.73
C ARG A 450 5.18 2.14 -27.83
N GLY A 451 5.07 2.69 -29.03
CA GLY A 451 4.50 4.02 -29.30
C GLY A 451 5.48 5.20 -29.22
N TYR A 452 6.75 4.98 -28.86
CA TYR A 452 7.72 6.08 -28.72
C TYR A 452 8.16 6.67 -30.06
N ASN A 453 8.25 8.00 -30.14
CA ASN A 453 8.58 8.73 -31.37
C ASN A 453 10.09 8.71 -31.69
N VAL A 454 10.58 7.54 -32.12
CA VAL A 454 11.97 7.31 -32.56
C VAL A 454 12.19 7.57 -34.06
N ASP A 455 11.15 7.95 -34.80
CA ASP A 455 11.14 8.05 -36.26
C ASP A 455 12.25 8.98 -36.80
N ARG A 456 12.56 10.07 -36.08
CA ARG A 456 13.66 10.99 -36.40
C ARG A 456 15.04 10.32 -36.32
N ILE A 457 15.24 9.44 -35.34
CA ILE A 457 16.50 8.71 -35.10
C ILE A 457 16.64 7.57 -36.11
N LEU A 458 15.54 6.86 -36.39
CA LEU A 458 15.49 5.82 -37.43
C LEU A 458 15.81 6.39 -38.82
N ARG A 459 15.26 7.55 -39.20
CA ARG A 459 15.58 8.22 -40.47
C ARG A 459 17.06 8.66 -40.54
N ALA A 460 17.63 9.15 -39.45
CA ALA A 460 19.05 9.50 -39.38
C ALA A 460 19.95 8.26 -39.58
N LYS A 461 19.65 7.14 -38.90
CA LYS A 461 20.38 5.88 -39.06
C LYS A 461 20.18 5.24 -40.43
N ALA A 462 19.00 5.35 -41.02
CA ALA A 462 18.75 4.89 -42.39
C ALA A 462 19.54 5.72 -43.43
N ALA A 463 19.72 7.02 -43.21
CA ALA A 463 20.60 7.85 -44.03
C ALA A 463 22.08 7.49 -43.84
N GLU A 464 22.56 7.36 -42.59
CA GLU A 464 23.92 6.91 -42.23
C GLU A 464 24.23 5.55 -42.90
N ALA A 465 23.29 4.59 -42.82
CA ALA A 465 23.42 3.27 -43.43
C ALA A 465 23.39 3.29 -44.97
N ARG A 466 22.47 4.05 -45.59
CA ARG A 466 22.38 4.15 -47.06
C ARG A 466 23.64 4.77 -47.67
N ILE A 467 24.23 5.77 -47.01
CA ILE A 467 25.50 6.38 -47.44
C ILE A 467 26.63 5.34 -47.34
N ALA A 468 26.74 4.62 -46.22
CA ALA A 468 27.76 3.58 -46.05
C ALA A 468 27.59 2.39 -47.02
N GLU A 469 26.36 2.02 -47.37
CA GLU A 469 26.06 1.00 -48.37
C GLU A 469 26.42 1.48 -49.78
N GLU A 470 26.13 2.74 -50.11
CA GLU A 470 26.50 3.35 -51.39
C GLU A 470 28.02 3.50 -51.55
N GLU A 471 28.74 3.89 -50.50
CA GLU A 471 30.21 3.85 -50.47
C GLU A 471 30.76 2.43 -50.66
N ARG A 472 30.17 1.43 -49.98
CA ARG A 472 30.56 0.02 -50.11
C ARG A 472 30.28 -0.55 -51.50
N ARG A 473 29.15 -0.22 -52.11
CA ARG A 473 28.81 -0.59 -53.50
C ARG A 473 29.80 0.05 -54.48
N LYS A 474 30.08 1.34 -54.32
CA LYS A 474 31.05 2.09 -55.14
C LYS A 474 32.47 1.56 -55.02
N ALA A 475 32.87 1.06 -53.85
CA ALA A 475 34.14 0.37 -53.66
C ALA A 475 34.19 -0.98 -54.41
N LEU A 476 33.11 -1.78 -54.37
CA LEU A 476 33.00 -3.04 -55.11
C LEU A 476 32.97 -2.82 -56.63
N GLU A 477 32.25 -1.81 -57.12
CA GLU A 477 32.25 -1.42 -58.55
C GLU A 477 33.64 -0.98 -59.02
N ALA A 478 34.39 -0.25 -58.18
CA ALA A 478 35.77 0.14 -58.46
C ALA A 478 36.74 -1.05 -58.45
N GLU A 479 36.51 -2.06 -57.62
CA GLU A 479 37.30 -3.30 -57.63
C GLU A 479 36.96 -4.17 -58.86
N GLN A 480 35.69 -4.32 -59.21
CA GLN A 480 35.24 -5.04 -60.41
C GLN A 480 35.80 -4.42 -61.71
N LYS A 481 35.78 -3.09 -61.86
CA LYS A 481 36.39 -2.45 -63.03
C LYS A 481 37.88 -2.77 -63.18
N ARG A 482 38.64 -2.79 -62.07
CA ARG A 482 40.08 -3.11 -62.07
C ARG A 482 40.40 -4.60 -62.25
N ILE A 483 39.39 -5.46 -62.20
CA ILE A 483 39.46 -6.86 -62.63
C ILE A 483 39.17 -6.92 -64.14
N GLN A 484 38.10 -6.28 -64.59
CA GLN A 484 37.65 -6.29 -65.99
C GLN A 484 38.63 -5.57 -66.94
N GLU A 485 39.29 -4.50 -66.50
CA GLU A 485 40.42 -3.84 -67.20
C GLU A 485 41.57 -4.83 -67.40
N ARG A 486 41.94 -5.59 -66.35
CA ARG A 486 43.01 -6.60 -66.40
C ARG A 486 42.66 -7.79 -67.31
N GLU A 487 41.39 -8.22 -67.33
CA GLU A 487 40.91 -9.23 -68.28
C GLU A 487 40.96 -8.73 -69.73
N GLN A 488 40.69 -7.45 -69.98
CA GLN A 488 40.81 -6.86 -71.32
C GLN A 488 42.27 -6.73 -71.77
N GLU A 489 43.19 -6.31 -70.88
CA GLU A 489 44.64 -6.32 -71.14
C GLU A 489 45.14 -7.74 -71.47
N TRP A 490 44.74 -8.74 -70.67
CA TRP A 490 45.07 -10.15 -70.87
C TRP A 490 44.50 -10.70 -72.19
N GLY A 491 43.23 -10.40 -72.50
CA GLY A 491 42.57 -10.80 -73.74
C GLY A 491 43.16 -10.16 -74.99
N GLN A 492 43.71 -8.94 -74.89
CA GLN A 492 44.44 -8.28 -75.98
C GLN A 492 45.82 -8.93 -76.19
N GLN A 493 46.55 -9.25 -75.12
CA GLN A 493 47.81 -10.00 -75.23
C GLN A 493 47.61 -11.40 -75.81
N ALA A 494 46.54 -12.12 -75.41
CA ALA A 494 46.20 -13.42 -75.95
C ALA A 494 45.94 -13.37 -77.48
N LYS A 495 45.15 -12.40 -77.94
CA LYS A 495 44.87 -12.23 -79.39
C LYS A 495 46.10 -11.81 -80.19
N ALA A 496 47.01 -11.02 -79.62
CA ALA A 496 48.28 -10.70 -80.25
C ALA A 496 49.18 -11.94 -80.41
N ALA A 497 49.21 -12.83 -79.41
CA ALA A 497 49.95 -14.09 -79.46
C ALA A 497 49.34 -15.12 -80.43
N GLU A 498 48.02 -15.08 -80.63
CA GLU A 498 47.30 -15.94 -81.57
C GLU A 498 47.52 -15.52 -83.03
N ALA A 499 47.47 -14.21 -83.33
CA ALA A 499 47.76 -13.67 -84.66
C ALA A 499 49.19 -14.01 -85.15
N ALA A 500 50.17 -14.05 -84.22
CA ALA A 500 51.56 -14.40 -84.54
C ALA A 500 51.77 -15.88 -84.94
N ARG A 501 50.77 -16.75 -84.79
CA ARG A 501 50.90 -18.21 -85.03
C ARG A 501 50.44 -18.70 -86.41
N GLN A 502 49.92 -17.85 -87.28
CA GLN A 502 49.30 -18.27 -88.56
C GLN A 502 50.23 -18.19 -89.79
N VAL A 503 51.52 -17.84 -89.64
CA VAL A 503 52.47 -17.71 -90.79
C VAL A 503 53.79 -18.45 -90.53
N ALA A 504 53.74 -19.77 -90.39
CA ALA A 504 54.88 -20.67 -90.57
C ALA A 504 54.38 -22.07 -90.99
N ASN A 505 55.12 -22.76 -91.84
CA ASN A 505 54.67 -24.01 -92.49
C ASN A 505 55.68 -25.15 -92.25
N ARG A 506 55.18 -26.40 -92.26
CA ARG A 506 55.87 -27.72 -92.20
C ARG A 506 56.10 -28.39 -90.83
N THR A 507 55.92 -29.71 -90.89
CA THR A 507 56.13 -30.83 -89.95
C THR A 507 57.58 -31.38 -90.06
N PRO A 508 58.05 -32.42 -89.30
CA PRO A 508 57.31 -33.35 -88.42
C PRO A 508 57.99 -33.72 -87.06
N GLU A 509 57.37 -34.69 -86.36
CA GLU A 509 57.92 -35.69 -85.40
C GLU A 509 58.21 -35.30 -83.91
N PRO A 510 58.21 -36.30 -82.98
CA PRO A 510 58.05 -36.07 -81.53
C PRO A 510 59.25 -36.53 -80.65
N VAL A 511 59.24 -36.21 -79.34
CA VAL A 511 59.72 -37.07 -78.23
C VAL A 511 59.46 -36.44 -76.84
N MET A 512 59.50 -37.26 -75.78
CA MET A 512 59.37 -36.90 -74.34
C MET A 512 60.79 -36.57 -73.72
N PRO A 513 61.06 -36.71 -72.41
CA PRO A 513 60.56 -35.91 -71.28
C PRO A 513 61.67 -35.23 -70.40
N GLY A 514 61.40 -34.01 -69.93
CA GLY A 514 61.88 -33.48 -68.64
C GLY A 514 63.38 -33.20 -68.45
N SER A 515 63.77 -33.14 -67.15
CA SER A 515 65.13 -32.92 -66.61
C SER A 515 65.66 -31.46 -66.48
N PHE A 516 66.65 -31.37 -65.60
CA PHE A 516 67.46 -30.22 -65.13
C PHE A 516 68.19 -29.48 -66.29
N GLY A 517 68.66 -28.23 -66.14
CA GLY A 517 68.75 -27.39 -64.93
C GLY A 517 69.48 -26.06 -65.17
N ALA A 518 70.39 -25.71 -64.26
CA ALA A 518 71.23 -24.50 -64.15
C ALA A 518 71.94 -24.04 -65.47
N ASP A 519 72.38 -22.79 -65.65
CA ASP A 519 73.46 -22.15 -64.87
C ASP A 519 73.39 -20.62 -64.70
N SER A 520 74.06 -20.14 -63.65
CA SER A 520 74.53 -18.75 -63.45
C SER A 520 75.71 -18.74 -62.47
N PRO A 521 76.82 -18.07 -62.83
CA PRO A 521 77.43 -17.01 -62.01
C PRO A 521 77.65 -15.73 -62.88
N GLU A 522 78.25 -14.61 -62.46
CA GLU A 522 79.14 -14.22 -61.34
C GLU A 522 78.54 -13.01 -60.58
N GLU A 523 78.57 -12.90 -59.23
CA GLU A 523 79.66 -12.41 -58.36
C GLU A 523 80.19 -10.99 -58.70
N ALA A 524 80.42 -10.03 -57.79
CA ALA A 524 80.10 -9.86 -56.35
C ALA A 524 80.15 -8.34 -56.00
N HIS A 525 79.56 -7.78 -54.92
CA HIS A 525 80.08 -7.87 -53.55
C HIS A 525 79.15 -7.20 -52.48
N LYS A 526 79.17 -7.80 -51.27
CA LYS A 526 79.06 -7.20 -49.91
C LYS A 526 77.74 -6.56 -49.41
N LEU A 527 77.13 -7.32 -48.48
CA LEU A 527 76.15 -7.02 -47.43
C LEU A 527 76.81 -6.21 -46.25
N PRO A 528 76.18 -5.87 -45.08
CA PRO A 528 75.04 -6.52 -44.38
C PRO A 528 74.06 -5.54 -43.61
N PRO A 529 73.33 -5.95 -42.55
CA PRO A 529 72.03 -6.67 -42.57
C PRO A 529 70.96 -5.96 -41.66
N PRO A 530 69.81 -6.56 -41.26
CA PRO A 530 69.16 -7.82 -41.66
C PRO A 530 67.70 -7.70 -42.15
N GLN A 531 67.20 -8.86 -42.59
CA GLN A 531 65.85 -9.25 -43.00
C GLN A 531 64.86 -9.49 -41.82
N PRO A 532 63.57 -9.88 -42.01
CA PRO A 532 62.75 -9.91 -43.24
C PRO A 532 61.24 -9.48 -43.12
N ASN A 533 60.61 -9.36 -44.30
CA ASN A 533 59.23 -9.80 -44.66
C ASN A 533 57.94 -9.03 -44.27
N ARG A 534 57.25 -8.65 -45.36
CA ARG A 534 55.81 -8.88 -45.68
C ARG A 534 54.70 -7.92 -45.18
N LYS A 535 54.21 -7.18 -46.19
CA LYS A 535 52.81 -7.07 -46.67
C LYS A 535 51.98 -5.84 -46.26
N SER A 536 50.98 -5.62 -47.13
CA SER A 536 49.87 -4.65 -47.12
C SER A 536 50.24 -3.17 -47.29
N LYS A 537 49.41 -2.49 -48.10
CA LYS A 537 49.50 -1.05 -48.39
C LYS A 537 48.61 -0.30 -47.39
N SER A 538 49.06 0.85 -46.91
CA SER A 538 48.19 1.85 -46.28
C SER A 538 48.02 3.02 -47.25
N LEU A 539 46.81 3.57 -47.33
CA LEU A 539 46.48 4.74 -48.15
C LEU A 539 45.63 5.72 -47.33
N PHE A 540 46.31 6.54 -46.51
CA PHE A 540 45.73 7.75 -45.93
C PHE A 540 46.75 8.87 -45.93
N SER A 541 46.56 9.85 -46.81
CA SER A 541 47.02 11.23 -46.59
C SER A 541 46.25 12.21 -47.47
N ASN A 542 45.90 13.35 -46.86
CA ASN A 542 45.66 14.65 -47.51
C ASN A 542 44.55 14.77 -48.57
N LEU A 543 43.30 14.98 -48.09
CA LEU A 543 42.36 15.89 -48.76
C LEU A 543 42.03 17.11 -47.86
N SER A 544 43.08 17.80 -47.41
CA SER A 544 42.96 19.14 -46.85
C SER A 544 42.87 20.16 -48.00
N ARG A 545 41.64 20.54 -48.42
CA ARG A 545 41.24 21.78 -49.14
C ARG A 545 39.84 21.65 -49.77
N ARG A 546 38.79 21.71 -48.95
CA ARG A 546 37.48 22.29 -49.30
C ARG A 546 36.71 22.58 -48.01
N PHE A 547 35.77 23.52 -48.08
CA PHE A 547 35.05 24.11 -46.95
C PHE A 547 35.93 24.93 -45.99
N GLY A 548 36.22 26.17 -46.40
CA GLY A 548 36.37 27.27 -45.44
C GLY A 548 34.98 27.79 -45.01
N PHE A 549 34.95 28.59 -43.95
CA PHE A 549 33.74 29.19 -43.38
C PHE A 549 34.00 30.67 -43.06
N GLU A 550 33.24 31.56 -43.68
CA GLU A 550 33.07 33.01 -43.46
C GLU A 550 32.01 33.47 -44.49
N THR A 551 31.02 34.34 -44.26
CA THR A 551 30.35 34.86 -43.05
C THR A 551 29.08 35.61 -43.52
N ASN A 552 28.17 35.92 -42.58
CA ASN A 552 27.15 37.00 -42.64
C ASN A 552 25.84 36.86 -43.46
N ASP A 553 24.77 37.20 -42.72
CA ASP A 553 23.58 38.00 -43.05
C ASP A 553 22.40 37.43 -43.87
N ASP A 554 21.28 38.16 -43.79
CA ASP A 554 19.88 37.69 -43.83
C ASP A 554 19.16 37.85 -45.20
N ASP A 555 17.84 37.57 -45.17
CA ASP A 555 16.78 37.85 -46.15
C ASP A 555 16.52 36.86 -47.31
N GLU A 556 15.31 37.03 -47.88
CA GLU A 556 14.70 36.38 -49.07
C GLU A 556 14.36 34.87 -49.00
N ALA A 557 13.16 34.57 -48.47
CA ALA A 557 12.47 33.28 -48.69
C ALA A 557 10.92 33.37 -48.84
N GLU A 558 10.36 34.55 -49.12
CA GLU A 558 8.91 34.73 -49.37
C GLU A 558 8.55 34.57 -50.86
N ASP A 559 8.56 33.35 -51.44
CA ASP A 559 7.96 33.16 -52.79
C ASP A 559 7.45 31.73 -53.15
N GLN A 560 7.04 30.90 -52.18
CA GLN A 560 6.49 29.56 -52.47
C GLN A 560 5.20 29.18 -51.71
N LEU A 561 4.46 30.14 -51.14
CA LEU A 561 3.21 29.86 -50.40
C LEU A 561 1.92 30.29 -51.12
N GLN A 562 1.99 30.82 -52.35
CA GLN A 562 0.86 31.50 -53.01
C GLN A 562 0.24 30.73 -54.20
N LYS A 563 0.15 29.39 -54.15
CA LYS A 563 -0.61 28.59 -55.12
C LYS A 563 -1.43 27.48 -54.44
N PHE A 564 -2.64 27.27 -54.95
CA PHE A 564 -3.63 26.24 -54.57
C PHE A 564 -4.47 26.45 -53.29
N ILE A 565 -5.36 27.45 -53.35
CA ILE A 565 -6.70 27.34 -52.76
C ILE A 565 -7.71 27.58 -53.90
N ASP A 566 -8.47 26.55 -54.31
CA ASP A 566 -9.95 26.58 -54.34
C ASP A 566 -10.61 25.26 -54.83
N LYS A 567 -11.94 25.18 -54.69
CA LYS A 567 -12.88 24.08 -55.08
C LYS A 567 -14.02 24.67 -55.98
N PRO A 568 -15.08 23.95 -56.48
CA PRO A 568 -15.70 22.69 -56.01
C PRO A 568 -16.30 21.71 -57.08
N GLN A 569 -16.93 20.60 -56.63
CA GLN A 569 -18.18 19.88 -57.10
C GLN A 569 -18.37 19.48 -58.61
N GLU A 570 -19.19 18.49 -59.05
CA GLU A 570 -20.13 17.52 -58.44
C GLU A 570 -20.51 16.32 -59.38
N ASN A 571 -21.02 15.19 -58.84
CA ASN A 571 -21.92 14.16 -59.47
C ASN A 571 -21.41 13.39 -60.75
N HIS A 572 -21.87 12.21 -61.22
CA HIS A 572 -22.93 11.18 -60.96
C HIS A 572 -22.52 9.87 -61.76
N GLN A 573 -23.12 8.65 -61.83
CA GLN A 573 -24.30 7.93 -61.26
C GLN A 573 -24.17 6.35 -61.44
N HIS A 574 -25.20 5.59 -61.01
CA HIS A 574 -25.66 4.17 -61.20
C HIS A 574 -24.93 3.03 -61.98
N GLY A 575 -25.12 1.77 -61.51
CA GLY A 575 -25.06 0.51 -62.32
C GLY A 575 -25.12 -0.84 -61.55
N ALA A 576 -26.04 -1.76 -61.89
CA ALA A 576 -26.20 -3.16 -61.40
C ALA A 576 -27.19 -3.95 -62.32
N PRO A 577 -27.44 -5.29 -62.23
CA PRO A 577 -26.95 -6.34 -61.30
C PRO A 577 -26.41 -7.64 -61.98
N GLY A 578 -26.04 -8.69 -61.21
CA GLY A 578 -25.78 -10.05 -61.72
C GLY A 578 -25.27 -11.09 -60.68
N GLN A 579 -25.57 -12.38 -60.89
CA GLN A 579 -25.18 -13.57 -60.10
C GLN A 579 -25.30 -14.85 -60.98
N PRO A 580 -24.76 -16.05 -60.63
CA PRO A 580 -23.91 -16.40 -59.47
C PRO A 580 -22.67 -17.31 -59.77
N SER A 581 -21.96 -17.70 -58.70
CA SER A 581 -21.27 -19.00 -58.45
C SER A 581 -19.74 -19.17 -58.59
N SER A 582 -19.17 -19.82 -57.54
CA SER A 582 -17.85 -20.49 -57.45
C SER A 582 -16.56 -19.64 -57.48
N GLY A 583 -15.53 -20.09 -56.74
CA GLY A 583 -14.16 -19.52 -56.79
C GLY A 583 -13.55 -19.17 -55.42
N SER A 584 -12.85 -20.12 -54.80
CA SER A 584 -12.13 -19.95 -53.52
C SER A 584 -10.96 -18.94 -53.59
N GLY A 585 -10.84 -18.04 -52.59
CA GLY A 585 -9.52 -17.62 -52.09
C GLY A 585 -9.29 -16.14 -51.79
N SER A 586 -8.69 -15.88 -50.61
CA SER A 586 -7.97 -14.67 -50.17
C SER A 586 -8.75 -13.50 -49.54
N GLY A 587 -8.11 -12.91 -48.51
CA GLY A 587 -8.20 -11.48 -48.18
C GLY A 587 -9.33 -11.01 -47.26
N SER A 588 -9.04 -10.87 -45.96
CA SER A 588 -9.73 -9.88 -45.11
C SER A 588 -8.76 -8.73 -44.76
N ASN A 589 -9.08 -7.53 -45.22
CA ASN A 589 -8.31 -6.33 -44.88
C ASN A 589 -8.47 -6.02 -43.39
N LYS A 590 -7.37 -5.78 -42.66
CA LYS A 590 -7.45 -4.98 -41.43
C LYS A 590 -7.73 -3.53 -41.83
N GLY A 591 -8.86 -3.01 -41.38
CA GLY A 591 -9.22 -1.61 -41.58
C GLY A 591 -8.24 -0.66 -40.88
N LYS A 592 -8.25 0.61 -41.27
CA LYS A 592 -7.64 1.68 -40.48
C LYS A 592 -8.41 1.80 -39.17
N ASP A 593 -7.69 1.84 -38.06
CA ASP A 593 -8.29 2.17 -36.77
C ASP A 593 -8.57 3.69 -36.71
N ASP A 594 -9.76 4.06 -36.23
CA ASP A 594 -10.33 5.41 -36.29
C ASP A 594 -10.40 6.08 -34.91
N GLY A 595 -9.64 5.55 -33.93
CA GLY A 595 -9.42 6.18 -32.62
C GLY A 595 -10.67 6.29 -31.73
N ARG A 596 -11.73 5.52 -32.04
CA ARG A 596 -12.99 5.54 -31.31
C ARG A 596 -13.00 4.50 -30.18
N VAL A 597 -13.37 4.94 -28.98
CA VAL A 597 -13.51 4.10 -27.79
C VAL A 597 -14.41 2.90 -28.08
N THR A 598 -13.96 1.70 -27.67
CA THR A 598 -14.71 0.44 -27.82
C THR A 598 -16.12 0.58 -27.28
N ASN A 599 -17.12 0.33 -28.13
CA ASN A 599 -18.53 0.44 -27.77
C ASN A 599 -18.85 -0.51 -26.59
N PRO A 600 -19.47 -0.04 -25.48
CA PRO A 600 -19.87 -0.90 -24.36
C PRO A 600 -20.70 -2.13 -24.76
N ALA A 601 -21.50 -2.04 -25.83
CA ALA A 601 -22.23 -3.19 -26.37
C ALA A 601 -21.29 -4.28 -26.94
N THR A 602 -20.17 -3.89 -27.55
CA THR A 602 -19.13 -4.81 -28.04
C THR A 602 -18.38 -5.45 -26.87
N VAL A 603 -18.09 -4.69 -25.81
CA VAL A 603 -17.49 -5.24 -24.58
C VAL A 603 -18.44 -6.27 -23.95
N GLY A 604 -19.72 -5.92 -23.76
CA GLY A 604 -20.74 -6.84 -23.26
C GLY A 604 -20.89 -8.11 -24.09
N GLN A 605 -20.84 -8.00 -25.42
CA GLN A 605 -20.84 -9.17 -26.31
C GLN A 605 -19.59 -10.04 -26.14
N ASN A 606 -18.40 -9.46 -25.96
CA ASN A 606 -17.18 -10.22 -25.70
C ASN A 606 -17.25 -10.98 -24.36
N LEU A 607 -17.75 -10.35 -23.29
CA LEU A 607 -17.96 -11.01 -21.99
C LEU A 607 -18.96 -12.17 -22.10
N LEU A 608 -20.08 -11.98 -22.81
CA LEU A 608 -21.05 -13.03 -23.10
C LEU A 608 -20.44 -14.17 -23.93
N ASN A 609 -19.59 -13.85 -24.91
CA ASN A 609 -18.89 -14.86 -25.72
C ASN A 609 -17.93 -15.71 -24.87
N ALA A 610 -17.24 -15.12 -23.90
CA ALA A 610 -16.38 -15.87 -22.96
C ALA A 610 -17.15 -16.70 -21.93
N ILE A 611 -18.36 -16.30 -21.55
CA ILE A 611 -19.25 -17.17 -20.76
C ILE A 611 -19.75 -18.33 -21.64
N ASN A 612 -20.15 -18.06 -22.88
CA ASN A 612 -20.62 -19.07 -23.84
C ASN A 612 -19.52 -20.03 -24.33
N SER A 613 -18.23 -19.69 -24.18
CA SER A 613 -17.11 -20.59 -24.47
C SER A 613 -16.70 -21.48 -23.29
N THR A 614 -17.31 -21.31 -22.11
CA THR A 614 -17.13 -22.25 -20.98
C THR A 614 -17.72 -23.62 -21.28
N ARG A 615 -17.11 -24.68 -20.71
CA ARG A 615 -17.42 -26.09 -21.01
C ARG A 615 -17.36 -26.95 -19.75
N ALA A 616 -18.12 -28.04 -19.76
CA ALA A 616 -18.04 -29.07 -18.73
C ALA A 616 -16.84 -29.99 -18.97
N HIS A 617 -16.16 -30.43 -17.89
CA HIS A 617 -15.02 -31.33 -18.00
C HIS A 617 -15.44 -32.80 -17.84
N ASP A 618 -15.68 -33.48 -18.96
CA ASP A 618 -16.26 -34.83 -18.97
C ASP A 618 -15.23 -35.98 -18.87
N SER A 619 -13.91 -35.73 -18.93
CA SER A 619 -12.88 -36.77 -18.76
C SER A 619 -12.38 -36.92 -17.31
N ASN A 620 -11.97 -38.13 -16.94
CA ASN A 620 -11.39 -38.45 -15.62
C ASN A 620 -9.89 -38.05 -15.50
N SER A 621 -9.27 -37.63 -16.60
CA SER A 621 -7.93 -37.07 -16.64
C SER A 621 -7.92 -35.79 -17.48
N VAL A 622 -7.12 -34.83 -17.05
CA VAL A 622 -6.75 -33.65 -17.83
C VAL A 622 -5.49 -33.99 -18.61
N PHE A 623 -5.48 -33.71 -19.92
CA PHE A 623 -4.31 -33.87 -20.79
C PHE A 623 -4.29 -32.77 -21.84
N SER A 624 -3.08 -32.32 -22.20
CA SER A 624 -2.83 -31.38 -23.30
C SER A 624 -1.43 -31.64 -23.88
N PRO A 625 -1.22 -31.39 -25.18
CA PRO A 625 0.03 -31.73 -25.88
C PRO A 625 1.23 -30.88 -25.39
N PRO A 626 2.48 -31.35 -25.61
CA PRO A 626 3.64 -30.88 -24.86
C PRO A 626 4.23 -29.53 -25.33
N THR A 627 4.56 -28.71 -24.33
CA THR A 627 5.64 -27.70 -24.25
C THR A 627 6.08 -26.96 -25.52
N VAL A 628 5.84 -25.66 -25.55
CA VAL A 628 6.68 -24.67 -26.26
C VAL A 628 7.53 -23.95 -25.21
N ASN A 629 8.84 -23.82 -25.45
CA ASN A 629 9.76 -23.11 -24.55
C ASN A 629 9.74 -21.60 -24.84
N GLU A 630 9.16 -20.78 -23.96
CA GLU A 630 9.39 -19.33 -23.97
C GLU A 630 9.82 -18.75 -22.60
N VAL A 631 10.96 -18.07 -22.67
CA VAL A 631 11.47 -16.94 -21.87
C VAL A 631 10.81 -16.63 -20.51
N LYS A 632 11.61 -16.74 -19.44
CA LYS A 632 11.33 -16.11 -18.14
C LYS A 632 11.38 -14.58 -18.26
N GLU A 633 10.28 -13.88 -17.99
CA GLU A 633 10.21 -12.59 -17.26
C GLU A 633 8.76 -12.03 -17.21
N GLN A 634 7.84 -12.77 -16.57
CA GLN A 634 6.58 -12.23 -16.05
C GLN A 634 6.30 -12.82 -14.67
N ALA A 635 5.60 -12.08 -13.80
CA ALA A 635 5.29 -12.54 -12.45
C ALA A 635 4.20 -13.63 -12.49
N THR A 636 4.54 -14.84 -12.05
CA THR A 636 3.73 -16.05 -12.24
C THR A 636 2.51 -16.10 -11.32
N TYR A 637 1.44 -15.40 -11.70
CA TYR A 637 0.16 -15.41 -10.96
C TYR A 637 -0.68 -16.68 -11.21
N CYS A 638 -0.51 -17.31 -12.37
CA CYS A 638 -0.98 -18.67 -12.65
C CYS A 638 0.06 -19.38 -13.54
N ASP A 639 0.46 -20.59 -13.15
CA ASP A 639 1.17 -21.54 -14.02
C ASP A 639 0.15 -22.58 -14.52
N SER A 640 0.29 -23.03 -15.77
CA SER A 640 -0.54 -24.07 -16.38
C SER A 640 -0.06 -25.50 -16.04
N THR A 641 1.09 -25.68 -15.38
CA THR A 641 1.57 -27.00 -14.95
C THR A 641 0.60 -27.81 -14.05
N PRO A 642 -0.20 -27.23 -13.13
CA PRO A 642 -1.09 -28.02 -12.27
C PRO A 642 -2.17 -28.78 -13.07
N ALA A 643 -2.64 -28.21 -14.19
CA ALA A 643 -3.57 -28.88 -15.10
C ALA A 643 -3.01 -30.22 -15.63
N GLN A 644 -1.69 -30.38 -15.72
CA GLN A 644 -1.05 -31.62 -16.17
C GLN A 644 -0.86 -32.64 -15.04
N ASN A 645 -0.93 -32.20 -13.78
CA ASN A 645 -0.55 -32.99 -12.60
C ASN A 645 -1.72 -33.39 -11.68
N ILE A 646 -2.98 -33.21 -12.11
CA ILE A 646 -4.17 -33.63 -11.35
C ILE A 646 -4.82 -34.91 -11.89
N VAL A 647 -5.61 -35.57 -11.03
CA VAL A 647 -6.48 -36.73 -11.29
C VAL A 647 -7.82 -36.59 -10.54
N PHE A 648 -8.89 -37.16 -11.09
CA PHE A 648 -10.21 -37.15 -10.46
C PHE A 648 -10.23 -38.01 -9.18
N ALA A 649 -10.83 -37.49 -8.11
CA ALA A 649 -10.95 -38.16 -6.81
C ALA A 649 -12.40 -38.48 -6.42
N ALA A 650 -13.33 -37.52 -6.54
CA ALA A 650 -14.74 -37.68 -6.15
C ALA A 650 -15.65 -36.61 -6.77
N GLU A 651 -16.95 -36.68 -6.50
CA GLU A 651 -17.87 -35.55 -6.67
C GLU A 651 -18.36 -35.05 -5.29
N ALA A 652 -18.55 -33.74 -5.17
CA ALA A 652 -19.21 -33.13 -4.03
C ALA A 652 -20.74 -33.32 -4.12
N SER A 653 -21.47 -33.00 -3.04
CA SER A 653 -22.92 -33.21 -2.91
C SER A 653 -23.78 -32.47 -3.94
N ASN A 654 -23.20 -31.53 -4.68
CA ASN A 654 -23.81 -30.79 -5.79
C ASN A 654 -23.37 -31.29 -7.18
N THR A 655 -22.75 -32.48 -7.29
CA THR A 655 -22.14 -33.07 -8.51
C THR A 655 -20.96 -32.29 -9.11
N MET A 656 -20.34 -31.35 -8.37
CA MET A 656 -19.08 -30.74 -8.81
C MET A 656 -17.91 -31.71 -8.57
N LYS A 657 -17.12 -31.96 -9.61
CA LYS A 657 -15.98 -32.88 -9.55
C LYS A 657 -14.82 -32.28 -8.75
N VAL A 658 -14.18 -33.14 -7.97
CA VAL A 658 -13.05 -32.86 -7.09
C VAL A 658 -11.84 -33.64 -7.62
N PHE A 659 -10.73 -32.93 -7.81
CA PHE A 659 -9.47 -33.46 -8.30
C PHE A 659 -8.37 -33.30 -7.24
N VAL A 660 -7.35 -34.16 -7.29
CA VAL A 660 -6.16 -34.06 -6.42
C VAL A 660 -4.88 -34.17 -7.25
N SER A 661 -3.78 -33.63 -6.74
CA SER A 661 -2.43 -33.86 -7.28
C SER A 661 -2.11 -35.36 -7.39
N ARG A 662 -1.42 -35.76 -8.46
CA ARG A 662 -0.92 -37.14 -8.64
C ARG A 662 0.16 -37.52 -7.63
N ASN A 663 0.81 -36.53 -7.03
CA ASN A 663 1.92 -36.70 -6.08
C ASN A 663 1.47 -36.42 -4.64
N LEU A 664 0.17 -36.61 -4.34
CA LEU A 664 -0.41 -36.40 -3.01
C LEU A 664 0.26 -37.33 -1.98
N SER A 665 0.74 -36.77 -0.87
CA SER A 665 1.41 -37.53 0.21
C SER A 665 0.45 -38.45 0.98
N THR A 666 -0.83 -38.08 1.01
CA THR A 666 -1.91 -38.76 1.74
C THR A 666 -2.78 -39.58 0.77
N ASP A 667 -3.34 -40.70 1.23
CA ASP A 667 -4.30 -41.48 0.44
C ASP A 667 -5.55 -40.65 0.06
N ALA A 668 -6.08 -40.86 -1.13
CA ALA A 668 -7.21 -40.07 -1.65
C ALA A 668 -8.49 -40.27 -0.81
N GLY A 669 -8.74 -41.48 -0.28
CA GLY A 669 -9.86 -41.76 0.62
C GLY A 669 -9.68 -41.11 1.99
N GLN A 670 -8.45 -41.06 2.50
CA GLN A 670 -8.13 -40.32 3.73
C GLN A 670 -8.25 -38.80 3.54
N PHE A 671 -7.80 -38.25 2.42
CA PHE A 671 -8.02 -36.84 2.03
C PHE A 671 -9.52 -36.51 1.96
N LEU A 672 -10.31 -37.30 1.23
CA LEU A 672 -11.75 -37.08 1.06
C LEU A 672 -12.51 -37.15 2.38
N SER A 673 -12.19 -38.10 3.26
CA SER A 673 -12.83 -38.20 4.58
C SER A 673 -12.44 -37.07 5.53
N THR A 674 -11.18 -36.61 5.49
CA THR A 674 -10.70 -35.47 6.28
C THR A 674 -11.38 -34.16 5.86
N TYR A 675 -11.45 -33.87 4.56
CA TYR A 675 -11.92 -32.59 4.05
C TYR A 675 -13.38 -32.57 3.55
N HIS A 676 -14.15 -33.65 3.74
CA HIS A 676 -15.52 -33.80 3.24
C HIS A 676 -16.41 -32.57 3.53
N GLY A 677 -16.39 -32.04 4.75
CA GLY A 677 -17.16 -30.85 5.11
C GLY A 677 -16.76 -29.61 4.31
N ALA A 678 -15.45 -29.32 4.26
CA ALA A 678 -14.92 -28.16 3.55
C ALA A 678 -15.13 -28.25 2.04
N ILE A 679 -14.96 -29.43 1.44
CA ILE A 679 -15.24 -29.70 0.02
C ILE A 679 -16.69 -29.31 -0.32
N ASN A 680 -17.65 -29.77 0.48
CA ASN A 680 -19.07 -29.47 0.23
C ASN A 680 -19.42 -28.00 0.48
N SER A 681 -18.88 -27.37 1.51
CA SER A 681 -19.07 -25.94 1.79
C SER A 681 -18.46 -25.05 0.70
N PHE A 682 -17.27 -25.39 0.21
CA PHE A 682 -16.64 -24.69 -0.92
C PHE A 682 -17.44 -24.90 -2.21
N ALA A 683 -17.94 -26.13 -2.43
CA ALA A 683 -18.70 -26.44 -3.63
C ALA A 683 -20.03 -25.67 -3.72
N ALA A 684 -20.73 -25.52 -2.59
CA ALA A 684 -21.90 -24.65 -2.48
C ALA A 684 -21.55 -23.18 -2.77
N LEU A 685 -20.46 -22.66 -2.18
CA LEU A 685 -20.02 -21.28 -2.39
C LEU A 685 -19.71 -20.99 -3.87
N LEU A 686 -18.89 -21.83 -4.51
CA LEU A 686 -18.54 -21.70 -5.93
C LEU A 686 -19.76 -21.78 -6.84
N THR A 687 -20.74 -22.64 -6.54
CA THR A 687 -22.00 -22.73 -7.29
C THR A 687 -22.77 -21.41 -7.26
N GLU A 688 -22.89 -20.80 -6.07
CA GLU A 688 -23.62 -19.54 -5.91
C GLU A 688 -22.89 -18.33 -6.48
N VAL A 689 -21.55 -18.33 -6.44
CA VAL A 689 -20.70 -17.30 -7.05
C VAL A 689 -20.70 -17.42 -8.58
N GLY A 690 -20.56 -18.63 -9.13
CA GLY A 690 -20.68 -18.88 -10.57
C GLY A 690 -22.06 -18.48 -11.13
N GLY A 691 -23.11 -18.62 -10.33
CA GLY A 691 -24.46 -18.15 -10.67
C GLY A 691 -24.57 -16.63 -10.89
N VAL A 692 -23.68 -15.82 -10.30
CA VAL A 692 -23.60 -14.36 -10.52
C VAL A 692 -23.23 -14.09 -11.98
N TYR A 693 -22.13 -14.70 -12.44
CA TYR A 693 -21.73 -14.74 -13.85
C TYR A 693 -22.70 -15.52 -14.76
N SER A 694 -23.63 -16.26 -14.15
CA SER A 694 -24.61 -17.12 -14.82
C SER A 694 -23.98 -18.32 -15.53
N LEU A 695 -22.90 -18.85 -14.95
CA LEU A 695 -22.24 -20.09 -15.36
C LEU A 695 -23.09 -21.32 -15.03
N SER A 696 -22.92 -22.38 -15.82
CA SER A 696 -23.38 -23.72 -15.45
C SER A 696 -22.49 -24.28 -14.32
N PRO A 697 -23.03 -24.90 -13.26
CA PRO A 697 -22.22 -25.49 -12.19
C PRO A 697 -21.18 -26.52 -12.67
N ARG A 698 -21.40 -27.15 -13.84
CA ARG A 698 -20.47 -28.11 -14.46
C ARG A 698 -19.20 -27.47 -15.07
N VAL A 699 -19.13 -26.15 -15.14
CA VAL A 699 -17.93 -25.40 -15.60
C VAL A 699 -16.88 -25.33 -14.49
N LEU A 700 -17.33 -25.32 -13.25
CA LEU A 700 -16.49 -25.18 -12.07
C LEU A 700 -16.11 -26.56 -11.54
N HIS A 701 -14.88 -26.64 -11.03
CA HIS A 701 -14.29 -27.85 -10.48
C HIS A 701 -13.44 -27.46 -9.27
N ILE A 702 -13.28 -28.37 -8.31
CA ILE A 702 -12.35 -28.19 -7.18
C ILE A 702 -11.10 -29.00 -7.48
N PHE A 703 -9.92 -28.45 -7.21
CA PHE A 703 -8.68 -29.24 -7.12
C PHE A 703 -7.97 -29.02 -5.78
N TYR A 704 -7.03 -29.91 -5.45
CA TYR A 704 -6.17 -29.78 -4.29
C TYR A 704 -4.74 -30.20 -4.61
N ASP A 705 -3.79 -29.35 -4.22
CA ASP A 705 -2.37 -29.63 -4.13
C ASP A 705 -1.86 -29.35 -2.71
N GLU A 706 -0.76 -30.00 -2.33
CA GLU A 706 -0.12 -29.79 -1.02
C GLU A 706 0.87 -28.61 -1.05
N SER A 707 1.37 -28.24 -2.23
CA SER A 707 2.29 -27.12 -2.47
C SER A 707 2.07 -26.49 -3.85
N GLY A 708 2.45 -25.22 -3.99
CA GLY A 708 2.29 -24.43 -5.22
C GLY A 708 1.60 -23.08 -5.01
N SER A 709 1.73 -22.15 -5.96
CA SER A 709 1.13 -20.80 -5.90
C SER A 709 -0.23 -20.68 -6.57
N THR A 710 -0.70 -21.70 -7.29
CA THR A 710 -1.89 -21.61 -8.15
C THR A 710 -3.20 -21.62 -7.34
N ILE A 711 -3.85 -20.46 -7.27
CA ILE A 711 -5.16 -20.22 -6.64
C ILE A 711 -6.29 -20.90 -7.43
N ALA A 712 -6.27 -20.72 -8.74
CA ALA A 712 -7.20 -21.30 -9.70
C ALA A 712 -6.51 -21.40 -11.07
N PHE A 713 -7.11 -22.14 -12.00
CA PHE A 713 -6.73 -22.11 -13.41
C PHE A 713 -7.91 -22.47 -14.33
N ASN A 714 -7.92 -21.89 -15.53
CA ASN A 714 -8.81 -22.25 -16.62
C ASN A 714 -8.10 -23.18 -17.61
N SER A 715 -8.66 -24.38 -17.81
CA SER A 715 -8.26 -25.32 -18.84
C SER A 715 -9.37 -25.48 -19.88
N ASN A 716 -9.20 -24.82 -21.03
CA ASN A 716 -10.07 -24.95 -22.22
C ASN A 716 -11.57 -24.66 -21.95
N GLY A 717 -11.86 -23.67 -21.09
CA GLY A 717 -13.22 -23.26 -20.72
C GLY A 717 -13.79 -23.98 -19.50
N SER A 718 -13.03 -24.87 -18.85
CA SER A 718 -13.35 -25.44 -17.55
C SER A 718 -12.44 -24.84 -16.48
N VAL A 719 -13.01 -24.35 -15.38
CA VAL A 719 -12.28 -23.63 -14.33
C VAL A 719 -12.10 -24.53 -13.11
N PHE A 720 -10.88 -24.56 -12.56
CA PHE A 720 -10.48 -25.38 -11.42
C PHE A 720 -10.03 -24.45 -10.29
N CYS A 721 -10.67 -24.56 -9.12
CA CYS A 721 -10.43 -23.70 -7.94
C CYS A 721 -9.75 -24.49 -6.82
N ASN A 722 -8.70 -23.94 -6.19
CA ASN A 722 -7.89 -24.67 -5.23
C ASN A 722 -8.51 -24.70 -3.82
N LEU A 723 -8.81 -25.91 -3.32
CA LEU A 723 -9.34 -26.14 -1.98
C LEU A 723 -8.39 -25.69 -0.86
N ARG A 724 -7.07 -25.77 -1.07
CA ARG A 724 -6.07 -25.38 -0.05
C ARG A 724 -6.19 -23.91 0.32
N PHE A 725 -6.35 -23.04 -0.67
CA PHE A 725 -6.58 -21.60 -0.47
C PHE A 725 -7.94 -21.34 0.21
N PHE A 726 -9.01 -22.07 -0.15
CA PHE A 726 -10.29 -21.96 0.56
C PHE A 726 -10.18 -22.38 2.03
N LEU A 727 -9.47 -23.47 2.33
CA LEU A 727 -9.23 -23.95 3.68
C LEU A 727 -8.49 -22.91 4.53
N GLN A 728 -7.38 -22.38 4.01
CA GLN A 728 -6.52 -21.42 4.72
C GLN A 728 -7.17 -20.05 4.91
N LEU A 729 -7.86 -19.51 3.89
CA LEU A 729 -8.36 -18.13 3.90
C LEU A 729 -9.80 -17.99 4.43
N HIS A 730 -10.64 -19.02 4.27
CA HIS A 730 -12.10 -18.83 4.34
C HIS A 730 -12.87 -19.87 5.16
N ALA A 731 -12.49 -21.15 5.13
CA ALA A 731 -13.28 -22.22 5.77
C ALA A 731 -13.51 -21.95 7.27
N ASP A 732 -12.48 -21.47 7.97
CA ASP A 732 -12.52 -21.20 9.41
C ASP A 732 -13.45 -20.01 9.75
N LYS A 733 -13.46 -18.96 8.91
CA LYS A 733 -14.39 -17.82 9.01
C LYS A 733 -15.83 -18.24 8.69
N LEU A 734 -16.02 -19.05 7.66
CA LEU A 734 -17.32 -19.54 7.20
C LEU A 734 -18.02 -20.40 8.27
N ASN A 735 -17.25 -21.14 9.07
CA ASN A 735 -17.74 -21.95 10.17
C ASN A 735 -18.01 -21.16 11.47
N ARG A 736 -17.32 -20.02 11.69
CA ARG A 736 -17.39 -19.25 12.95
C ARG A 736 -18.33 -18.05 12.93
N SER A 737 -18.69 -17.52 11.76
CA SER A 737 -19.52 -16.30 11.64
C SER A 737 -20.98 -16.60 11.25
N PRO A 738 -21.93 -16.71 12.22
CA PRO A 738 -23.32 -17.06 11.94
C PRO A 738 -24.08 -16.01 11.11
N GLY A 739 -23.64 -14.74 11.11
CA GLY A 739 -24.29 -13.63 10.41
C GLY A 739 -24.13 -13.61 8.87
N GLY A 740 -23.53 -14.65 8.27
CA GLY A 740 -23.37 -14.74 6.80
C GLY A 740 -22.25 -13.85 6.22
N GLU A 741 -21.68 -12.94 7.01
CA GLU A 741 -20.59 -12.04 6.62
C GLU A 741 -19.35 -12.79 6.09
N GLY A 742 -18.95 -13.88 6.76
CA GLY A 742 -17.83 -14.72 6.29
C GLY A 742 -18.11 -15.41 4.94
N LYS A 743 -19.38 -15.64 4.60
CA LYS A 743 -19.80 -16.13 3.27
C LYS A 743 -19.74 -15.03 2.22
N ALA A 744 -20.11 -13.80 2.59
CA ALA A 744 -19.97 -12.64 1.72
C ALA A 744 -18.50 -12.32 1.42
N GLU A 745 -17.63 -12.34 2.43
CA GLU A 745 -16.18 -12.12 2.26
C GLU A 745 -15.56 -13.15 1.30
N ALA A 746 -15.72 -14.44 1.60
CA ALA A 746 -15.21 -15.53 0.77
C ALA A 746 -15.83 -15.52 -0.64
N GLY A 747 -17.13 -15.21 -0.74
CA GLY A 747 -17.83 -15.11 -2.01
C GLY A 747 -17.30 -13.99 -2.91
N VAL A 748 -16.99 -12.81 -2.35
CA VAL A 748 -16.40 -11.68 -3.11
C VAL A 748 -14.98 -12.00 -3.57
N TRP A 749 -14.19 -12.70 -2.75
CA TRP A 749 -12.85 -13.13 -3.14
C TRP A 749 -12.88 -14.11 -4.32
N TRP A 750 -13.64 -15.20 -4.22
CA TRP A 750 -13.78 -16.16 -5.32
C TRP A 750 -14.52 -15.58 -6.54
N TRP A 751 -15.35 -14.55 -6.37
CA TRP A 751 -15.96 -13.83 -7.50
C TRP A 751 -14.90 -13.10 -8.35
N VAL A 752 -13.93 -12.44 -7.72
CA VAL A 752 -12.79 -11.82 -8.43
C VAL A 752 -11.90 -12.88 -9.09
N VAL A 753 -11.65 -14.01 -8.42
CA VAL A 753 -10.89 -15.12 -9.03
C VAL A 753 -11.60 -15.66 -10.27
N LEU A 754 -12.91 -15.92 -10.22
CA LEU A 754 -13.65 -16.35 -11.42
C LEU A 754 -13.66 -15.29 -12.53
N ALA A 755 -13.54 -13.99 -12.23
CA ALA A 755 -13.37 -12.96 -13.26
C ALA A 755 -12.05 -13.12 -14.03
N HIS A 756 -10.95 -13.41 -13.31
CA HIS A 756 -9.61 -13.67 -13.87
C HIS A 756 -9.62 -14.91 -14.76
N GLU A 757 -10.20 -16.01 -14.25
CA GLU A 757 -10.29 -17.27 -14.99
C GLU A 757 -11.22 -17.17 -16.22
N LEU A 758 -12.28 -16.36 -16.17
CA LEU A 758 -13.13 -16.11 -17.34
C LEU A 758 -12.45 -15.20 -18.38
N ALA A 759 -11.56 -14.29 -17.98
CA ALA A 759 -10.80 -13.47 -18.93
C ALA A 759 -9.85 -14.32 -19.80
N HIS A 760 -9.35 -15.46 -19.29
CA HIS A 760 -8.57 -16.41 -20.08
C HIS A 760 -9.32 -17.04 -21.27
N ASN A 761 -10.67 -17.04 -21.26
CA ASN A 761 -11.46 -17.44 -22.43
C ASN A 761 -11.40 -16.44 -23.60
N LEU A 762 -10.87 -15.22 -23.39
CA LEU A 762 -10.65 -14.20 -24.42
C LEU A 762 -9.16 -14.00 -24.72
N VAL A 763 -8.33 -13.93 -23.68
CA VAL A 763 -6.91 -13.57 -23.77
C VAL A 763 -6.09 -14.52 -22.91
N GLN A 764 -5.22 -15.31 -23.53
CA GLN A 764 -4.37 -16.27 -22.83
C GLN A 764 -3.22 -15.61 -22.03
N PRO A 765 -2.40 -14.68 -22.57
CA PRO A 765 -1.32 -14.05 -21.80
C PRO A 765 -1.83 -12.99 -20.82
N HIS A 766 -1.16 -12.85 -19.67
CA HIS A 766 -1.43 -11.81 -18.65
C HIS A 766 -0.94 -10.42 -19.11
N ASN A 767 -1.54 -9.87 -20.16
CA ASN A 767 -1.26 -8.53 -20.68
C ASN A 767 -2.34 -7.51 -20.26
N SER A 768 -2.23 -6.28 -20.76
CA SER A 768 -3.22 -5.21 -20.55
C SER A 768 -4.65 -5.59 -20.92
N ASP A 769 -4.81 -6.44 -21.93
CA ASP A 769 -6.11 -6.82 -22.48
C ASP A 769 -6.79 -7.86 -21.57
N HIS A 770 -6.00 -8.78 -20.99
CA HIS A 770 -6.46 -9.70 -19.95
C HIS A 770 -6.92 -8.96 -18.68
N SER A 771 -6.14 -7.97 -18.21
CA SER A 771 -6.56 -7.12 -17.09
C SER A 771 -7.84 -6.35 -17.40
N TYR A 772 -7.92 -5.74 -18.59
CA TYR A 772 -9.12 -5.02 -19.05
C TYR A 772 -10.36 -5.91 -19.09
N TYR A 773 -10.27 -7.16 -19.56
CA TYR A 773 -11.40 -8.09 -19.56
C TYR A 773 -11.75 -8.59 -18.14
N THR A 774 -10.77 -8.80 -17.27
CA THR A 774 -10.99 -9.13 -15.84
C THR A 774 -11.76 -8.01 -15.13
N GLU A 775 -11.31 -6.76 -15.29
CA GLU A 775 -12.00 -5.57 -14.77
C GLU A 775 -13.40 -5.41 -15.39
N SER A 776 -13.55 -5.68 -16.68
CA SER A 776 -14.85 -5.62 -17.37
C SER A 776 -15.84 -6.68 -16.83
N PHE A 777 -15.39 -7.90 -16.51
CA PHE A 777 -16.21 -8.90 -15.83
C PHE A 777 -16.63 -8.44 -14.42
N ILE A 778 -15.71 -7.84 -13.66
CA ILE A 778 -16.00 -7.29 -12.33
C ILE A 778 -17.06 -6.18 -12.44
N GLN A 779 -16.84 -5.17 -13.30
CA GLN A 779 -17.74 -4.03 -13.48
C GLN A 779 -19.15 -4.46 -13.96
N GLN A 780 -19.23 -5.31 -14.98
CA GLN A 780 -20.50 -5.74 -15.58
C GLN A 780 -21.38 -6.58 -14.62
N TYR A 781 -20.76 -7.30 -13.68
CA TYR A 781 -21.47 -8.22 -12.77
C TYR A 781 -21.54 -7.75 -11.32
N PHE A 782 -20.89 -6.63 -10.96
CA PHE A 782 -20.82 -6.07 -9.61
C PHE A 782 -22.20 -5.92 -8.95
N ALA A 783 -23.19 -5.37 -9.66
CA ALA A 783 -24.53 -5.16 -9.13
C ALA A 783 -25.21 -6.49 -8.71
N LYS A 784 -25.05 -7.55 -9.49
CA LYS A 784 -25.53 -8.89 -9.12
C LYS A 784 -24.80 -9.43 -7.89
N MET A 785 -23.49 -9.19 -7.77
CA MET A 785 -22.70 -9.64 -6.61
C MET A 785 -23.11 -8.92 -5.32
N VAL A 786 -23.34 -7.61 -5.37
CA VAL A 786 -23.84 -6.82 -4.23
C VAL A 786 -25.23 -7.29 -3.79
N MET A 787 -26.13 -7.61 -4.73
CA MET A 787 -27.41 -8.23 -4.39
C MET A 787 -27.22 -9.62 -3.75
N LYS A 788 -26.21 -10.39 -4.19
CA LYS A 788 -25.95 -11.73 -3.69
C LYS A 788 -25.35 -11.76 -2.29
N THR A 789 -24.44 -10.84 -1.96
CA THR A 789 -23.91 -10.70 -0.60
C THR A 789 -24.97 -10.21 0.38
N ALA A 790 -25.81 -9.25 -0.03
CA ALA A 790 -26.95 -8.79 0.76
C ALA A 790 -27.95 -9.92 1.06
N GLN A 791 -28.20 -10.83 0.09
CA GLN A 791 -29.04 -12.02 0.33
C GLN A 791 -28.44 -12.94 1.39
N TRP A 792 -27.14 -13.23 1.36
CA TRP A 792 -26.51 -14.12 2.34
C TRP A 792 -26.56 -13.56 3.76
N THR A 793 -26.29 -12.26 3.96
CA THR A 793 -26.35 -11.63 5.28
C THR A 793 -27.79 -11.51 5.80
N GLN A 794 -28.76 -11.24 4.93
CA GLN A 794 -30.19 -11.19 5.30
C GLN A 794 -30.77 -12.57 5.60
N GLN A 795 -30.38 -13.62 4.86
CA GLN A 795 -30.84 -14.99 5.12
C GLN A 795 -30.36 -15.51 6.49
N SER A 796 -29.12 -15.20 6.88
CA SER A 796 -28.62 -15.49 8.24
C SER A 796 -29.40 -14.76 9.35
N ALA A 797 -29.91 -13.55 9.09
CA ALA A 797 -30.71 -12.80 10.06
C ALA A 797 -32.16 -13.29 10.20
N ALA A 798 -32.66 -14.11 9.26
CA ALA A 798 -34.06 -14.54 9.19
C ALA A 798 -34.34 -15.92 9.83
N ALA A 799 -33.34 -16.58 10.41
CA ALA A 799 -33.47 -17.90 11.03
C ALA A 799 -33.76 -17.81 12.54
N PRO A 800 -35.02 -18.04 13.01
CA PRO A 800 -35.30 -18.10 14.44
C PRO A 800 -34.69 -19.37 15.05
N ALA A 801 -34.07 -19.24 16.22
CA ALA A 801 -33.57 -20.39 16.98
C ALA A 801 -34.75 -21.24 17.49
N ALA A 802 -35.00 -22.38 16.85
CA ALA A 802 -35.95 -23.36 17.34
C ALA A 802 -35.44 -23.98 18.66
N PRO A 803 -36.26 -24.06 19.73
CA PRO A 803 -35.84 -24.68 20.98
C PRO A 803 -35.59 -26.18 20.80
N LEU A 804 -34.51 -26.68 21.39
CA LEU A 804 -34.12 -28.09 21.32
C LEU A 804 -35.15 -28.99 21.99
N ALA A 805 -35.95 -29.70 21.17
CA ALA A 805 -36.77 -30.80 21.65
C ALA A 805 -35.88 -32.00 22.03
N LEU A 806 -36.06 -32.53 23.24
CA LEU A 806 -35.35 -33.72 23.69
C LEU A 806 -35.73 -34.95 22.82
N PRO A 807 -34.76 -35.79 22.42
CA PRO A 807 -35.07 -36.99 21.63
C PRO A 807 -35.80 -38.03 22.50
N PRO A 808 -36.81 -38.73 21.96
CA PRO A 808 -37.48 -39.81 22.68
C PRO A 808 -36.52 -41.00 22.86
N ALA A 809 -36.50 -41.57 24.07
CA ALA A 809 -35.63 -42.69 24.40
C ALA A 809 -35.95 -43.93 23.55
N ARG A 810 -34.95 -44.48 22.86
CA ARG A 810 -35.06 -45.79 22.19
C ARG A 810 -34.96 -46.90 23.22
N SER A 811 -35.92 -47.82 23.20
CA SER A 811 -35.89 -49.05 23.98
C SER A 811 -34.82 -50.02 23.46
N GLN A 812 -34.22 -50.78 24.37
CA GLN A 812 -33.39 -51.94 24.09
C GLN A 812 -33.78 -53.11 25.02
N PRO A 813 -33.49 -54.38 24.64
CA PRO A 813 -34.18 -55.56 25.16
C PRO A 813 -33.69 -56.03 26.54
N PRO A 814 -34.48 -56.86 27.26
CA PRO A 814 -34.17 -57.31 28.61
C PRO A 814 -33.03 -58.34 28.67
N SER A 815 -32.28 -58.32 29.76
CA SER A 815 -31.34 -59.37 30.17
C SER A 815 -31.51 -59.67 31.68
N ALA A 816 -30.97 -60.81 32.14
CA ALA A 816 -31.45 -61.50 33.34
C ALA A 816 -30.81 -61.04 34.69
N PRO A 817 -31.49 -61.25 35.83
CA PRO A 817 -30.95 -61.01 37.19
C PRO A 817 -29.97 -62.13 37.60
N PRO A 818 -28.99 -61.84 38.49
CA PRO A 818 -29.21 -61.81 39.96
C PRO A 818 -28.47 -60.61 40.62
N SER A 819 -28.30 -60.46 41.95
CA SER A 819 -28.53 -61.33 43.12
C SER A 819 -28.94 -60.52 44.37
N TYR A 820 -29.46 -61.21 45.39
CA TYR A 820 -29.57 -60.69 46.76
C TYR A 820 -28.30 -61.01 47.55
N GLN A 821 -27.79 -60.05 48.34
CA GLN A 821 -27.21 -60.34 49.66
C GLN A 821 -27.08 -59.06 50.52
N GLU A 822 -27.63 -59.15 51.75
CA GLU A 822 -27.14 -58.64 53.05
C GLU A 822 -26.62 -57.19 53.25
N SER A 823 -26.61 -56.64 54.47
CA SER A 823 -27.60 -56.68 55.58
C SER A 823 -27.26 -55.55 56.59
N ASN A 824 -28.26 -55.12 57.38
CA ASN A 824 -28.14 -54.37 58.65
C ASN A 824 -27.08 -53.24 58.80
N ARG A 825 -27.58 -52.00 59.00
CA ARG A 825 -27.50 -51.32 60.32
C ARG A 825 -28.44 -50.11 60.43
N GLN A 826 -29.07 -49.98 61.60
CA GLN A 826 -29.83 -48.79 62.05
C GLN A 826 -28.82 -47.68 62.44
N ALA A 827 -28.92 -46.43 61.96
CA ALA A 827 -29.85 -45.35 62.34
C ALA A 827 -29.52 -44.70 63.72
N PRO A 828 -29.98 -43.47 64.04
CA PRO A 828 -30.45 -42.33 63.23
C PRO A 828 -29.68 -41.01 63.54
N GLY A 829 -30.05 -39.85 62.96
CA GLY A 829 -29.52 -38.55 63.46
C GLY A 829 -29.81 -37.26 62.68
N ASN A 830 -30.99 -36.66 62.90
CA ASN A 830 -31.38 -35.25 62.63
C ASN A 830 -31.26 -34.63 61.22
N ALA A 831 -32.28 -33.83 60.87
CA ALA A 831 -32.40 -33.12 59.60
C ALA A 831 -32.22 -31.60 59.75
N ARG A 832 -31.92 -30.92 58.63
CA ARG A 832 -32.13 -29.48 58.41
C ARG A 832 -32.62 -29.23 56.98
N TYR A 833 -33.94 -29.11 56.83
CA TYR A 833 -34.52 -28.08 55.96
C TYR A 833 -34.25 -26.72 56.68
N THR A 834 -34.01 -25.56 56.06
CA THR A 834 -34.74 -24.86 54.98
C THR A 834 -36.21 -24.57 55.39
N LEU A 835 -36.92 -23.56 54.88
CA LEU A 835 -36.84 -22.86 53.58
C LEU A 835 -37.61 -21.52 53.68
N PHE A 836 -37.24 -20.50 52.88
CA PHE A 836 -37.92 -19.20 52.67
C PHE A 836 -38.07 -18.23 53.87
N ASP A 837 -38.19 -16.92 53.66
CA ASP A 837 -38.10 -16.16 52.38
C ASP A 837 -36.65 -15.84 51.98
#